data_AF-A0A7N2R858-F1
#
_entry.id   AF-A0A7N2R858-F1
#
_cell.length_a   1.000
_cell.length_b   1.000
_cell.length_c   1.000
_cell.angle_alpha   90.00
_cell.angle_beta   90.00
_cell.angle_gamma   90.00
#
_symmetry.space_group_name_H-M   'P 1'
#
loop_
_entity.id
_entity.type
_entity.pdbx_description
1 polymer ?
#
loop_
_entity_poly.entity_id
_entity_poly.type
_entity_poly.pdbx_seq_one_letter_code
_entity_poly.pdbx_strand_id
1 'polypeptide(L)'
;MHAHTYIMLLLRNLRHVAELYGSELSLHGVEEYRRLSGLQSISSTCFEAAKISAILIDDGIEFVKKHDIEWHKRLAPVVGRILRIERLAEKILDEEFPDGGAWTLDTFTETYLGKLNIAAYRSGLEINTNATRKDAEEGLSEILSAGKPACIMNKTFIDYVFTCSLEVALCFDLPVQIHRVYLDFGLAVPKLSFHGMISSVKELLELAPIKKGKLSLEHELTILHQPIFIFTGAKQAREVVFSVLRDACIDGDLSIPEAIEATKDIFAQNAIQFYKINLSLDSKHTVTPNSMKMNTSASHNDVSLVCIIWVDGSGQHRCRVVPGKRFNNVTKKNGVGLTFACMGATSFADAPPDETNLAGVGEIRLTPDLSTKCRIPWKTQEEMVLADMQLNLEMNAGFENEIFRLKSVLREEKEEWMPIDSAPYGSTSAFDATSTLLHEVVAALNSLNLTVEQLHAEAGKGQFEMAMGYTVCTYAADNLIFTREVLRAVARKHGLLATFMSKYALDDIGSGSHVHISLDQNGENVFKASDETSRYGMSTVGEEFMAGVLHHLPASMAFTAPVPNSYDRIVPNTWSGAYQCWGKENREAALRTACPPGIPDGLVSNFEIKSFDGCANPYLGLAAIVAAGIDGLRRHLSLPEPVDTNPHSLADKPHRLPASLSESLEALQKDSVLTDLFSEKLLVAIKGIRKVMWGNTMFGTISASLYISLTLLLITEPAFEEFHAHQRLMKEDLHRSDAGEEPRYNTPFHLPVDSAAFVRRQFSLSSYANQGLKVCHSASSRLAPTLKKRIRWTPDLHNQFVKCVERLGGPEKATPKAILKLMETNLLTIFHVKSHLQKYQTTLSGAESVDGISC
;
A
#
# COMPACT_ATOMS: atom_id res chain seq x y z
N MET A 1 6.56 25.40 15.24
CA MET A 1 6.51 24.23 14.34
C MET A 1 6.74 24.62 12.87
N HIS A 2 5.90 25.46 12.25
CA HIS A 2 5.98 25.75 10.79
C HIS A 2 7.36 26.24 10.27
N ALA A 3 8.11 27.02 11.03
CA ALA A 3 9.45 27.46 10.63
C ALA A 3 10.42 26.29 10.33
N HIS A 4 10.30 25.18 11.07
CA HIS A 4 11.18 24.02 10.88
C HIS A 4 10.85 23.25 9.60
N THR A 5 9.56 23.06 9.30
CA THR A 5 9.10 22.47 8.04
C THR A 5 9.48 23.33 6.83
N TYR A 6 9.36 24.66 6.97
CA TYR A 6 9.78 25.63 5.95
C TYR A 6 11.29 25.54 5.67
N ILE A 7 12.13 25.61 6.70
CA ILE A 7 13.59 25.49 6.58
C ILE A 7 13.96 24.16 5.93
N MET A 8 13.34 23.05 6.33
CA MET A 8 13.64 21.73 5.75
C MET A 8 13.26 21.62 4.27
N LEU A 9 12.15 22.19 3.82
CA LEU A 9 11.77 22.19 2.41
C LEU A 9 12.65 23.15 1.58
N LEU A 10 13.01 24.29 2.16
CA LEU A 10 13.89 25.27 1.54
C LEU A 10 15.32 24.73 1.38
N LEU A 11 15.85 24.02 2.39
CA LEU A 11 17.15 23.34 2.31
C LEU A 11 17.15 22.21 1.26
N ARG A 12 16.07 21.41 1.19
CA ARG A 12 15.92 20.33 0.19
C ARG A 12 15.87 20.85 -1.25
N ASN A 13 15.28 22.02 -1.47
CA ASN A 13 15.12 22.62 -2.79
C ASN A 13 16.04 23.83 -3.02
N LEU A 14 17.05 24.04 -2.16
CA LEU A 14 17.81 25.30 -2.10
C LEU A 14 18.41 25.69 -3.45
N ARG A 15 18.87 24.71 -4.24
CA ARG A 15 19.38 24.92 -5.59
C ARG A 15 18.32 25.47 -6.53
N HIS A 16 17.15 24.84 -6.62
CA HIS A 16 16.06 25.28 -7.50
C HIS A 16 15.50 26.65 -7.09
N VAL A 17 15.48 26.96 -5.79
CA VAL A 17 14.98 28.25 -5.30
C VAL A 17 16.00 29.37 -5.49
N ALA A 18 17.29 29.11 -5.25
CA ALA A 18 18.35 30.07 -5.55
C ALA A 18 18.48 30.35 -7.05
N GLU A 19 18.36 29.31 -7.88
CA GLU A 19 18.31 29.41 -9.34
C GLU A 19 17.10 30.25 -9.82
N LEU A 20 15.89 29.98 -9.31
CA LEU A 20 14.69 30.76 -9.63
C LEU A 20 14.83 32.25 -9.28
N TYR A 21 15.51 32.58 -8.18
CA TYR A 21 15.70 33.95 -7.72
C TYR A 21 16.98 34.61 -8.26
N GLY A 22 17.86 33.87 -8.94
CA GLY A 22 19.20 34.33 -9.28
C GLY A 22 20.05 34.72 -8.05
N SER A 23 19.77 34.14 -6.88
CA SER A 23 20.46 34.46 -5.62
C SER A 23 21.69 33.59 -5.40
N GLU A 24 22.49 33.93 -4.39
CA GLU A 24 23.52 33.01 -3.89
C GLU A 24 22.90 31.64 -3.51
N LEU A 25 23.64 30.55 -3.76
CA LEU A 25 23.31 29.19 -3.36
C LEU A 25 23.50 28.96 -1.84
N SER A 26 22.87 29.81 -1.04
CA SER A 26 22.89 29.75 0.42
C SER A 26 21.49 30.04 0.97
N LEU A 27 21.17 29.49 2.14
CA LEU A 27 19.91 29.80 2.82
C LEU A 27 19.77 31.31 3.05
N HIS A 28 20.88 31.96 3.42
CA HIS A 28 20.97 33.38 3.68
C HIS A 28 20.71 34.22 2.41
N GLY A 29 21.31 33.87 1.27
CA GLY A 29 21.12 34.59 0.01
C GLY A 29 19.68 34.51 -0.51
N VAL A 30 19.03 33.36 -0.36
CA VAL A 30 17.60 33.19 -0.67
C VAL A 30 16.71 33.98 0.29
N GLU A 31 17.02 34.00 1.59
CA GLU A 31 16.27 34.79 2.58
C GLU A 31 16.43 36.30 2.36
N GLU A 32 17.63 36.76 2.03
CA GLU A 32 17.91 38.17 1.75
C GLU A 32 17.25 38.65 0.45
N TYR A 33 17.29 37.85 -0.62
CA TYR A 33 16.52 38.15 -1.84
C TYR A 33 15.02 38.31 -1.52
N ARG A 34 14.45 37.41 -0.71
CA ARG A 34 13.04 37.50 -0.30
C ARG A 34 12.75 38.74 0.55
N ARG A 35 13.69 39.15 1.40
CA ARG A 35 13.57 40.37 2.22
C ARG A 35 13.55 41.64 1.37
N LEU A 36 14.31 41.66 0.28
CA LEU A 36 14.46 42.81 -0.61
C LEU A 36 13.36 42.90 -1.68
N SER A 37 12.97 41.77 -2.28
CA SER A 37 12.06 41.74 -3.44
C SER A 37 10.58 41.94 -3.11
N GLY A 38 10.17 41.65 -1.87
CA GLY A 38 8.78 41.81 -1.41
C GLY A 38 7.79 40.76 -1.94
N LEU A 39 6.67 40.57 -1.21
CA LEU A 39 5.77 39.43 -1.38
C LEU A 39 5.13 39.33 -2.78
N GLN A 40 4.76 40.46 -3.40
CA GLN A 40 4.10 40.44 -4.72
C GLN A 40 5.07 40.01 -5.83
N SER A 41 6.31 40.51 -5.81
CA SER A 41 7.35 40.13 -6.78
C SER A 41 7.66 38.63 -6.67
N ILE A 42 7.93 38.16 -5.46
CA ILE A 42 8.20 36.75 -5.15
C ILE A 42 7.03 35.85 -5.58
N SER A 43 5.80 36.27 -5.33
CA SER A 43 4.59 35.55 -5.76
C SER A 43 4.53 35.46 -7.29
N SER A 44 4.76 36.57 -8.00
CA SER A 44 4.76 36.60 -9.47
C SER A 44 5.82 35.65 -10.04
N THR A 45 7.08 35.77 -9.61
CA THR A 45 8.19 34.92 -10.06
C THR A 45 7.91 33.43 -9.84
N CYS A 46 7.37 33.05 -8.69
CA CYS A 46 7.05 31.65 -8.41
C CYS A 46 5.83 31.14 -9.20
N PHE A 47 4.79 31.95 -9.39
CA PHE A 47 3.57 31.53 -10.11
C PHE A 47 3.83 31.43 -11.62
N GLU A 48 4.62 32.35 -12.17
CA GLU A 48 5.06 32.32 -13.57
C GLU A 48 5.96 31.10 -13.85
N ALA A 49 6.93 30.81 -12.97
CA ALA A 49 7.77 29.61 -13.08
C ALA A 49 7.02 28.30 -12.78
N ALA A 50 5.96 28.36 -11.96
CA ALA A 50 5.03 27.24 -11.77
C ALA A 50 4.11 27.02 -12.99
N LYS A 51 3.99 28.02 -13.88
CA LYS A 51 3.05 28.07 -15.03
C LYS A 51 1.57 28.04 -14.62
N ILE A 52 1.21 28.75 -13.55
CA ILE A 52 -0.19 28.86 -13.10
C ILE A 52 -1.02 29.67 -14.12
N SER A 53 -2.10 29.08 -14.64
CA SER A 53 -3.03 29.70 -15.58
C SER A 53 -4.34 30.17 -14.94
N ALA A 54 -4.76 29.55 -13.83
CA ALA A 54 -5.95 29.94 -13.07
C ALA A 54 -5.75 29.84 -11.55
N ILE A 55 -6.36 30.75 -10.80
CA ILE A 55 -6.49 30.74 -9.33
C ILE A 55 -7.97 30.76 -8.97
N LEU A 56 -8.46 29.75 -8.24
CA LEU A 56 -9.81 29.77 -7.67
C LEU A 56 -9.75 29.99 -6.15
N ILE A 57 -10.37 31.08 -5.69
CA ILE A 57 -10.31 31.54 -4.29
C ILE A 57 -11.57 31.11 -3.55
N ASP A 58 -11.42 30.36 -2.46
CA ASP A 58 -12.50 30.04 -1.53
C ASP A 58 -12.88 31.28 -0.66
N ASP A 59 -14.17 31.61 -0.60
CA ASP A 59 -14.72 32.69 0.23
C ASP A 59 -15.43 32.19 1.51
N GLY A 60 -15.39 30.88 1.75
CA GLY A 60 -15.99 30.22 2.91
C GLY A 60 -15.26 30.46 4.23
N ILE A 61 -14.09 31.10 4.22
CA ILE A 61 -13.22 31.30 5.40
C ILE A 61 -12.82 32.77 5.50
N GLU A 62 -12.96 33.34 6.70
CA GLU A 62 -12.52 34.70 7.02
C GLU A 62 -11.07 34.69 7.52
N PHE A 63 -10.23 35.52 6.92
CA PHE A 63 -8.81 35.61 7.26
C PHE A 63 -8.45 36.99 7.79
N VAL A 64 -7.63 37.01 8.84
CA VAL A 64 -7.08 38.23 9.47
C VAL A 64 -6.31 39.12 8.48
N LYS A 65 -5.78 38.54 7.39
CA LYS A 65 -5.16 39.25 6.26
C LYS A 65 -5.45 38.53 4.94
N LYS A 66 -6.49 38.94 4.20
CA LYS A 66 -6.76 38.53 2.81
C LYS A 66 -6.46 39.70 1.87
N HIS A 67 -5.66 39.46 0.83
CA HIS A 67 -5.54 40.42 -0.27
C HIS A 67 -6.81 40.35 -1.15
N ASP A 68 -7.20 41.47 -1.76
CA ASP A 68 -8.35 41.54 -2.66
C ASP A 68 -8.17 40.69 -3.93
N ILE A 69 -9.24 40.54 -4.71
CA ILE A 69 -9.20 39.76 -5.95
C ILE A 69 -8.32 40.42 -7.03
N GLU A 70 -8.17 41.74 -7.02
CA GLU A 70 -7.31 42.47 -7.96
C GLU A 70 -5.83 42.21 -7.71
N TRP A 71 -5.42 41.94 -6.46
CA TRP A 71 -4.08 41.47 -6.12
C TRP A 71 -3.79 40.10 -6.72
N HIS A 72 -4.76 39.18 -6.67
CA HIS A 72 -4.62 37.84 -7.23
C HIS A 72 -4.65 37.84 -8.76
N LYS A 73 -5.43 38.73 -9.40
CA LYS A 73 -5.43 38.93 -10.87
C LYS A 73 -4.08 39.38 -11.43
N ARG A 74 -3.16 39.86 -10.59
CA ARG A 74 -1.77 40.18 -10.98
C ARG A 74 -0.83 38.98 -10.92
N LEU A 75 -1.32 37.78 -10.55
CA LEU A 75 -0.54 36.55 -10.42
C LEU A 75 -0.92 35.43 -11.39
N ALA A 76 -2.13 35.45 -11.97
CA ALA A 76 -2.57 34.49 -12.98
C ALA A 76 -3.60 35.10 -13.94
N PRO A 77 -3.67 34.63 -15.21
CA PRO A 77 -4.62 35.12 -16.22
C PRO A 77 -6.10 35.01 -15.80
N VAL A 78 -6.48 33.91 -15.13
CA VAL A 78 -7.85 33.66 -14.66
C VAL A 78 -7.89 33.67 -13.14
N VAL A 79 -8.79 34.47 -12.55
CA VAL A 79 -9.05 34.44 -11.11
C VAL A 79 -10.54 34.37 -10.85
N GLY A 80 -10.98 33.28 -10.23
CA GLY A 80 -12.38 33.00 -9.87
C GLY A 80 -12.59 32.90 -8.37
N ARG A 81 -13.86 32.83 -7.95
CA ARG A 81 -14.27 32.65 -6.54
C ARG A 81 -15.12 31.39 -6.43
N ILE A 82 -14.85 30.55 -5.43
CA ILE A 82 -15.65 29.38 -5.09
C ILE A 82 -16.50 29.72 -3.87
N LEU A 83 -17.81 29.49 -3.99
CA LEU A 83 -18.78 29.78 -2.93
C LEU A 83 -19.10 28.49 -2.19
N ARG A 84 -18.82 28.42 -0.88
CA ARG A 84 -19.29 27.31 -0.05
C ARG A 84 -20.78 27.45 0.18
N ILE A 85 -21.53 26.37 -0.07
CA ILE A 85 -22.99 26.41 -0.01
C ILE A 85 -23.50 26.69 1.40
N GLU A 86 -22.79 26.18 2.41
CA GLU A 86 -23.09 26.38 3.83
C GLU A 86 -22.83 27.85 4.22
N ARG A 87 -21.69 28.43 3.79
CA ARG A 87 -21.36 29.84 4.13
C ARG A 87 -22.21 30.86 3.39
N LEU A 88 -22.74 30.54 2.20
CA LEU A 88 -23.76 31.37 1.55
C LEU A 88 -25.05 31.37 2.38
N ALA A 89 -25.51 30.19 2.81
CA ALA A 89 -26.73 30.06 3.60
C ALA A 89 -26.62 30.81 4.94
N GLU A 90 -25.50 30.66 5.67
CA GLU A 90 -25.22 31.43 6.90
C GLU A 90 -25.30 32.94 6.67
N LYS A 91 -24.63 33.46 5.63
CA LYS A 91 -24.64 34.89 5.31
C LYS A 91 -26.04 35.43 5.01
N ILE A 92 -26.88 34.66 4.33
CA ILE A 92 -28.27 35.06 4.04
C ILE A 92 -29.10 35.11 5.33
N LEU A 93 -28.95 34.12 6.22
CA LEU A 93 -29.65 34.11 7.50
C LEU A 93 -29.17 35.22 8.46
N ASP A 94 -27.90 35.65 8.32
CA ASP A 94 -27.33 36.79 9.03
C ASP A 94 -27.74 38.17 8.49
N GLU A 95 -28.18 38.28 7.23
CA GLU A 95 -28.79 39.50 6.71
C GLU A 95 -30.12 39.82 7.45
N GLU A 96 -30.51 41.09 7.52
CA GLU A 96 -31.85 41.48 7.95
C GLU A 96 -32.84 41.24 6.81
N PHE A 97 -34.03 40.72 7.11
CA PHE A 97 -35.03 40.46 6.08
C PHE A 97 -35.47 41.79 5.43
N PRO A 98 -35.50 41.92 4.09
CA PRO A 98 -35.67 43.21 3.41
C PRO A 98 -36.89 44.05 3.86
N ASP A 99 -37.98 43.38 4.25
CA ASP A 99 -39.23 44.02 4.68
C ASP A 99 -39.49 43.95 6.20
N GLY A 100 -38.48 43.57 7.01
CA GLY A 100 -38.61 43.46 8.48
C GLY A 100 -39.38 42.23 8.99
N GLY A 101 -39.68 41.26 8.12
CA GLY A 101 -40.28 39.98 8.46
C GLY A 101 -39.29 38.94 9.04
N ALA A 102 -39.78 37.72 9.27
CA ALA A 102 -38.96 36.58 9.67
C ALA A 102 -38.63 35.68 8.47
N TRP A 103 -37.47 35.03 8.49
CA TRP A 103 -37.08 34.04 7.49
C TRP A 103 -38.03 32.83 7.52
N THR A 104 -38.51 32.41 6.35
CA THR A 104 -39.25 31.14 6.14
C THR A 104 -38.45 30.27 5.17
N LEU A 105 -38.77 28.97 5.09
CA LEU A 105 -38.04 28.08 4.18
C LEU A 105 -38.18 28.53 2.72
N ASP A 106 -39.35 28.99 2.30
CA ASP A 106 -39.58 29.47 0.93
C ASP A 106 -38.80 30.77 0.65
N THR A 107 -38.85 31.78 1.53
CA THR A 107 -38.16 33.07 1.30
C THR A 107 -36.64 32.96 1.43
N PHE A 108 -36.16 32.09 2.32
CA PHE A 108 -34.75 31.70 2.36
C PHE A 108 -34.34 31.02 1.05
N THR A 109 -35.09 30.02 0.58
CA THR A 109 -34.74 29.25 -0.63
C THR A 109 -34.73 30.14 -1.87
N GLU A 110 -35.73 31.01 -2.06
CA GLU A 110 -35.75 31.97 -3.18
C GLU A 110 -34.51 32.89 -3.17
N THR A 111 -34.19 33.48 -2.01
CA THR A 111 -33.00 34.35 -1.84
C THR A 111 -31.69 33.58 -2.05
N TYR A 112 -31.65 32.33 -1.60
CA TYR A 112 -30.50 31.44 -1.69
C TYR A 112 -30.17 31.06 -3.13
N LEU A 113 -31.17 30.58 -3.87
CA LEU A 113 -31.01 30.18 -5.26
C LEU A 113 -30.66 31.38 -6.15
N GLY A 114 -31.19 32.58 -5.85
CA GLY A 114 -30.84 33.82 -6.55
C GLY A 114 -29.39 34.31 -6.38
N LYS A 115 -28.65 33.79 -5.38
CA LYS A 115 -27.24 34.14 -5.11
C LYS A 115 -26.24 33.02 -5.49
N LEU A 116 -26.69 31.86 -5.98
CA LEU A 116 -25.85 30.69 -6.28
C LEU A 116 -25.11 30.85 -7.64
N ASN A 117 -23.80 30.60 -7.67
CA ASN A 117 -22.98 30.71 -8.89
C ASN A 117 -21.99 29.54 -9.10
N ILE A 118 -21.12 29.25 -8.12
CA ILE A 118 -20.18 28.12 -8.13
C ILE A 118 -20.20 27.51 -6.75
N ALA A 119 -20.64 26.25 -6.63
CA ALA A 119 -20.95 25.62 -5.35
C ALA A 119 -19.87 24.63 -4.91
N ALA A 120 -19.38 24.76 -3.67
CA ALA A 120 -18.60 23.73 -2.98
C ALA A 120 -19.35 23.22 -1.74
N TYR A 121 -19.38 21.90 -1.56
CA TYR A 121 -20.05 21.21 -0.46
C TYR A 121 -19.06 20.42 0.40
N ARG A 122 -19.06 20.65 1.71
CA ARG A 122 -18.05 20.12 2.65
C ARG A 122 -18.54 18.94 3.50
N SER A 123 -19.86 18.78 3.65
CA SER A 123 -20.45 18.00 4.75
C SER A 123 -20.54 16.46 4.56
N GLY A 124 -19.71 15.89 3.67
CA GLY A 124 -19.48 14.43 3.56
C GLY A 124 -20.23 13.73 2.42
N LEU A 125 -20.26 12.39 2.46
CA LEU A 125 -20.94 11.53 1.47
C LEU A 125 -22.30 11.00 1.94
N GLU A 126 -22.61 11.11 3.22
CA GLU A 126 -23.86 10.66 3.83
C GLU A 126 -24.96 11.69 3.58
N ILE A 127 -25.35 11.88 2.32
CA ILE A 127 -26.32 12.90 1.90
C ILE A 127 -27.72 12.27 1.91
N ASN A 128 -28.61 12.75 2.76
CA ASN A 128 -30.00 12.30 2.76
C ASN A 128 -30.80 13.04 1.68
N THR A 129 -30.88 12.46 0.48
CA THR A 129 -31.69 12.99 -0.63
C THR A 129 -33.20 12.94 -0.39
N ASN A 130 -33.64 12.34 0.72
CA ASN A 130 -35.06 12.19 1.10
C ASN A 130 -35.44 13.11 2.29
N ALA A 131 -34.61 14.10 2.64
CA ALA A 131 -34.95 15.11 3.66
C ALA A 131 -36.29 15.78 3.32
N THR A 132 -37.29 15.69 4.22
CA THR A 132 -38.61 16.24 3.90
C THR A 132 -38.63 17.76 4.13
N ARG A 133 -39.51 18.46 3.41
CA ARG A 133 -39.73 19.90 3.60
C ARG A 133 -39.99 20.28 5.07
N LYS A 134 -40.73 19.43 5.80
CA LYS A 134 -41.04 19.64 7.22
C LYS A 134 -39.78 19.57 8.10
N ASP A 135 -38.89 18.61 7.84
CA ASP A 135 -37.64 18.46 8.61
C ASP A 135 -36.68 19.64 8.31
N ALA A 136 -36.73 20.20 7.10
CA ALA A 136 -35.99 21.40 6.73
C ALA A 136 -36.58 22.68 7.37
N GLU A 137 -37.91 22.79 7.49
CA GLU A 137 -38.58 23.88 8.23
C GLU A 137 -38.24 23.83 9.73
N GLU A 138 -38.22 22.64 10.33
CA GLU A 138 -37.79 22.42 11.73
C GLU A 138 -36.30 22.79 11.91
N GLY A 139 -35.41 22.31 11.04
CA GLY A 139 -33.98 22.64 11.09
C GLY A 139 -33.68 24.13 10.89
N LEU A 140 -34.43 24.82 10.02
CA LEU A 140 -34.33 26.28 9.88
C LEU A 140 -34.76 27.01 11.17
N SER A 141 -35.84 26.55 11.80
CA SER A 141 -36.32 27.12 13.07
C SER A 141 -35.30 26.95 14.20
N GLU A 142 -34.59 25.82 14.26
CA GLU A 142 -33.48 25.61 15.21
C GLU A 142 -32.35 26.63 14.99
N ILE A 143 -31.92 26.82 13.74
CA ILE A 143 -30.83 27.74 13.38
C ILE A 143 -31.19 29.19 13.73
N LEU A 144 -32.41 29.63 13.40
CA LEU A 144 -32.90 30.97 13.75
C LEU A 144 -33.03 31.17 15.27
N SER A 145 -33.34 30.11 16.02
CA SER A 145 -33.43 30.15 17.49
C SER A 145 -32.07 30.18 18.19
N ALA A 146 -31.00 29.74 17.53
CA ALA A 146 -29.63 29.73 18.08
C ALA A 146 -29.00 31.14 18.18
N GLY A 147 -29.56 32.13 17.48
CA GLY A 147 -29.08 33.52 17.45
C GLY A 147 -28.07 33.81 16.34
N LYS A 148 -27.64 35.07 16.26
CA LYS A 148 -26.64 35.55 15.28
C LYS A 148 -25.22 35.60 15.89
N PRO A 149 -24.15 35.27 15.15
CA PRO A 149 -24.15 34.87 13.75
C PRO A 149 -24.70 33.45 13.54
N ALA A 150 -25.47 33.27 12.47
CA ALA A 150 -26.06 31.99 12.10
C ALA A 150 -24.96 30.95 11.80
N CYS A 151 -25.06 29.79 12.45
CA CYS A 151 -24.15 28.66 12.26
C CYS A 151 -24.97 27.43 11.91
N ILE A 152 -24.79 26.90 10.71
CA ILE A 152 -25.63 25.81 10.20
C ILE A 152 -25.06 24.47 10.66
N MET A 153 -25.65 23.91 11.72
CA MET A 153 -25.27 22.61 12.29
C MET A 153 -26.30 21.50 12.04
N ASN A 154 -27.54 21.83 11.67
CA ASN A 154 -28.59 20.84 11.40
C ASN A 154 -28.33 20.14 10.05
N LYS A 155 -28.01 18.83 10.09
CA LYS A 155 -27.64 18.04 8.92
C LYS A 155 -28.77 17.91 7.89
N THR A 156 -30.02 17.84 8.34
CA THR A 156 -31.19 17.71 7.44
C THR A 156 -31.42 18.99 6.65
N PHE A 157 -31.26 20.15 7.29
CA PHE A 157 -31.28 21.44 6.59
C PHE A 157 -30.10 21.60 5.62
N ILE A 158 -28.89 21.14 6.00
CA ILE A 158 -27.72 21.11 5.09
C ILE A 158 -28.01 20.25 3.85
N ASP A 159 -28.60 19.07 4.00
CA ASP A 159 -28.92 18.17 2.88
C ASP A 159 -30.03 18.74 1.99
N TYR A 160 -31.01 19.46 2.57
CA TYR A 160 -32.01 20.20 1.82
C TYR A 160 -31.37 21.34 0.99
N VAL A 161 -30.51 22.17 1.60
CA VAL A 161 -29.77 23.24 0.93
C VAL A 161 -28.88 22.69 -0.18
N PHE A 162 -28.20 21.56 0.06
CA PHE A 162 -27.41 20.85 -0.95
C PHE A 162 -28.27 20.34 -2.11
N THR A 163 -29.44 19.76 -1.82
CA THR A 163 -30.36 19.25 -2.86
C THR A 163 -30.89 20.38 -3.74
N CYS A 164 -31.32 21.50 -3.15
CA CYS A 164 -31.72 22.71 -3.90
C CYS A 164 -30.55 23.28 -4.73
N SER A 165 -29.32 23.23 -4.20
CA SER A 165 -28.11 23.64 -4.92
C SER A 165 -27.83 22.74 -6.13
N LEU A 166 -28.04 21.42 -6.01
CA LEU A 166 -27.91 20.47 -7.11
C LEU A 166 -28.96 20.70 -8.20
N GLU A 167 -30.21 20.98 -7.84
CA GLU A 167 -31.28 21.25 -8.81
C GLU A 167 -30.97 22.51 -9.65
N VAL A 168 -30.55 23.60 -9.01
CA VAL A 168 -30.13 24.82 -9.73
C VAL A 168 -28.86 24.58 -10.54
N ALA A 169 -27.88 23.85 -10.01
CA ALA A 169 -26.69 23.49 -10.77
C ALA A 169 -27.00 22.63 -12.00
N LEU A 170 -27.98 21.73 -11.93
CA LEU A 170 -28.45 20.95 -13.07
C LEU A 170 -29.20 21.82 -14.09
N CYS A 171 -30.06 22.74 -13.64
CA CYS A 171 -30.84 23.62 -14.50
C CYS A 171 -29.98 24.66 -15.24
N PHE A 172 -28.95 25.20 -14.60
CA PHE A 172 -28.08 26.24 -15.16
C PHE A 172 -26.69 25.72 -15.58
N ASP A 173 -26.47 24.41 -15.52
CA ASP A 173 -25.22 23.74 -15.86
C ASP A 173 -24.02 24.37 -15.11
N LEU A 174 -24.17 24.52 -13.79
CA LEU A 174 -23.14 25.11 -12.91
C LEU A 174 -22.25 24.01 -12.32
N PRO A 175 -20.93 24.25 -12.18
CA PRO A 175 -20.03 23.29 -11.56
C PRO A 175 -20.25 23.19 -10.05
N VAL A 176 -20.45 21.96 -9.56
CA VAL A 176 -20.55 21.63 -8.13
C VAL A 176 -19.38 20.77 -7.71
N GLN A 177 -18.58 21.25 -6.75
CA GLN A 177 -17.50 20.49 -6.14
C GLN A 177 -17.99 19.82 -4.85
N ILE A 178 -18.13 18.50 -4.89
CA ILE A 178 -18.37 17.67 -3.70
C ILE A 178 -17.00 17.23 -3.17
N HIS A 179 -16.65 17.62 -1.94
CA HIS A 179 -15.32 17.44 -1.33
C HIS A 179 -14.87 15.96 -1.10
N ARG A 180 -15.62 14.99 -1.61
CA ARG A 180 -15.36 13.54 -1.49
C ARG A 180 -15.75 12.68 -2.70
N VAL A 181 -16.18 13.27 -3.83
CA VAL A 181 -16.52 12.51 -5.05
C VAL A 181 -15.69 13.02 -6.22
N TYR A 182 -15.15 12.07 -6.99
CA TYR A 182 -14.06 12.22 -7.96
C TYR A 182 -12.67 12.38 -7.32
N LEU A 183 -11.74 11.57 -7.82
CA LEU A 183 -10.40 11.40 -7.27
C LEU A 183 -9.60 12.69 -7.47
N ASP A 184 -9.17 13.29 -6.36
CA ASP A 184 -8.54 14.60 -6.35
C ASP A 184 -7.07 14.51 -5.87
N PHE A 185 -6.14 14.83 -6.76
CA PHE A 185 -4.70 14.86 -6.46
C PHE A 185 -4.25 16.28 -6.05
N GLY A 186 -3.87 16.49 -4.79
CA GLY A 186 -3.29 17.77 -4.37
C GLY A 186 -1.84 17.98 -4.79
N LEU A 187 -1.46 19.24 -5.11
CA LEU A 187 -0.06 19.70 -4.99
C LEU A 187 0.40 19.75 -3.51
N ALA A 188 -0.44 19.34 -2.57
CA ALA A 188 -0.15 19.16 -1.15
C ALA A 188 0.29 17.70 -0.84
N VAL A 189 1.37 17.22 -1.46
CA VAL A 189 2.03 15.96 -1.06
C VAL A 189 3.45 16.19 -0.49
N PRO A 190 3.64 16.99 0.57
CA PRO A 190 4.91 17.03 1.32
C PRO A 190 5.12 15.78 2.20
N LYS A 191 4.21 14.80 2.17
CA LYS A 191 4.19 13.62 3.06
C LYS A 191 4.50 12.27 2.39
N LEU A 192 4.45 12.16 1.05
CA LEU A 192 4.99 10.98 0.35
C LEU A 192 6.42 11.27 -0.12
N SER A 193 7.24 10.23 -0.19
CA SER A 193 8.52 10.32 -0.89
C SER A 193 8.28 10.47 -2.40
N PHE A 194 9.28 10.95 -3.15
CA PHE A 194 9.23 11.00 -4.62
C PHE A 194 8.83 9.65 -5.24
N HIS A 195 9.34 8.54 -4.68
CA HIS A 195 8.99 7.19 -5.08
C HIS A 195 7.55 6.81 -4.73
N GLY A 196 7.01 7.28 -3.59
CA GLY A 196 5.60 7.09 -3.23
C GLY A 196 4.67 7.79 -4.21
N MET A 197 5.00 9.03 -4.59
CA MET A 197 4.23 9.76 -5.62
C MET A 197 4.26 9.06 -6.98
N ILE A 198 5.43 8.58 -7.43
CA ILE A 198 5.55 7.76 -8.64
C ILE A 198 4.68 6.50 -8.55
N SER A 199 4.71 5.78 -7.42
CA SER A 199 3.93 4.55 -7.25
C SER A 199 2.42 4.80 -7.32
N SER A 200 1.92 5.82 -6.61
CA SER A 200 0.50 6.17 -6.65
C SER A 200 0.05 6.64 -8.04
N VAL A 201 0.87 7.40 -8.76
CA VAL A 201 0.52 7.82 -10.13
C VAL A 201 0.55 6.62 -11.11
N LYS A 202 1.43 5.63 -10.94
CA LYS A 202 1.40 4.38 -11.72
C LYS A 202 0.13 3.56 -11.45
N GLU A 203 -0.14 3.26 -10.19
CA GLU A 203 -1.32 2.51 -9.74
C GLU A 203 -2.64 3.16 -10.21
N LEU A 204 -2.69 4.49 -10.28
CA LEU A 204 -3.89 5.21 -10.70
C LEU A 204 -4.05 5.34 -12.22
N LEU A 205 -2.97 5.24 -13.00
CA LEU A 205 -3.06 5.04 -14.45
C LEU A 205 -3.40 3.58 -14.82
N GLU A 206 -3.02 2.62 -13.97
CA GLU A 206 -3.46 1.22 -14.08
C GLU A 206 -4.96 1.07 -13.78
N LEU A 207 -5.49 1.81 -12.79
CA LEU A 207 -6.89 1.71 -12.33
C LEU A 207 -7.88 2.64 -13.05
N ALA A 208 -7.43 3.77 -13.64
CA ALA A 208 -8.31 4.74 -14.29
C ALA A 208 -7.83 5.06 -15.72
N PRO A 209 -8.67 4.85 -16.77
CA PRO A 209 -8.31 5.26 -18.11
C PRO A 209 -8.14 6.79 -18.19
N ILE A 210 -7.23 7.24 -19.04
CA ILE A 210 -6.69 8.61 -19.19
C ILE A 210 -7.73 9.74 -18.94
N LYS A 211 -8.96 9.54 -19.40
CA LYS A 211 -10.09 10.49 -19.34
C LYS A 211 -10.74 10.67 -17.95
N LYS A 212 -10.11 10.24 -16.84
CA LYS A 212 -10.71 10.24 -15.49
C LYS A 212 -9.83 10.73 -14.31
N GLY A 213 -8.62 11.25 -14.53
CA GLY A 213 -7.77 11.80 -13.45
C GLY A 213 -7.84 13.33 -13.32
N LYS A 214 -8.01 13.88 -12.10
CA LYS A 214 -8.00 15.34 -11.84
C LYS A 214 -7.09 15.72 -10.66
N LEU A 215 -6.37 16.82 -10.80
CA LEU A 215 -5.41 17.35 -9.83
C LEU A 215 -5.94 18.69 -9.26
N SER A 216 -6.26 18.74 -7.96
CA SER A 216 -6.82 19.90 -7.24
C SER A 216 -6.43 19.88 -5.74
N LEU A 217 -6.39 21.07 -5.13
CA LEU A 217 -5.32 21.45 -4.21
C LEU A 217 -5.82 21.82 -2.81
N GLU A 218 -5.33 21.16 -1.75
CA GLU A 218 -5.75 21.44 -0.37
C GLU A 218 -4.61 21.58 0.64
N HIS A 219 -4.39 22.78 1.20
CA HIS A 219 -3.88 22.97 2.57
C HIS A 219 -4.02 24.41 3.07
N GLU A 220 -4.15 24.58 4.39
CA GLU A 220 -4.43 25.84 5.07
C GLU A 220 -3.20 26.60 5.59
N LEU A 221 -3.42 27.91 5.80
CA LEU A 221 -2.73 28.88 6.67
C LEU A 221 -1.36 29.48 6.26
N THR A 222 -1.48 30.75 5.86
CA THR A 222 -0.59 31.92 6.14
C THR A 222 0.21 32.48 4.95
N ILE A 223 -0.24 33.65 4.49
CA ILE A 223 0.03 34.30 3.18
C ILE A 223 1.45 34.89 3.00
N LEU A 224 2.41 34.65 3.90
CA LEU A 224 3.75 35.26 3.86
C LEU A 224 4.92 34.32 3.44
N HIS A 225 4.67 33.01 3.29
CA HIS A 225 5.74 32.02 3.05
C HIS A 225 5.48 31.05 1.88
N GLN A 226 4.35 31.16 1.18
CA GLN A 226 3.82 30.11 0.30
C GLN A 226 4.29 30.04 -1.17
N PRO A 227 4.75 31.10 -1.87
CA PRO A 227 5.05 31.00 -3.31
C PRO A 227 6.06 29.91 -3.69
N ILE A 228 7.07 29.68 -2.84
CA ILE A 228 8.08 28.61 -3.03
C ILE A 228 7.45 27.22 -2.98
N PHE A 229 6.49 26.97 -2.10
CA PHE A 229 5.81 25.67 -2.03
C PHE A 229 5.02 25.39 -3.31
N ILE A 230 4.31 26.40 -3.83
CA ILE A 230 3.57 26.30 -5.08
C ILE A 230 4.51 25.99 -6.25
N PHE A 231 5.63 26.71 -6.37
CA PHE A 231 6.64 26.45 -7.40
C PHE A 231 7.28 25.05 -7.28
N THR A 232 7.80 24.70 -6.10
CA THR A 232 8.47 23.40 -5.88
C THR A 232 7.51 22.23 -6.04
N GLY A 233 6.26 22.34 -5.55
CA GLY A 233 5.22 21.34 -5.74
C GLY A 233 4.82 21.18 -7.21
N ALA A 234 4.60 22.28 -7.94
CA ALA A 234 4.26 22.24 -9.36
C ALA A 234 5.39 21.62 -10.20
N LYS A 235 6.65 21.98 -9.93
CA LYS A 235 7.82 21.36 -10.57
C LYS A 235 7.89 19.85 -10.26
N GLN A 236 7.77 19.47 -9.00
CA GLN A 236 7.86 18.07 -8.57
C GLN A 236 6.72 17.20 -9.11
N ALA A 237 5.50 17.73 -9.21
CA ALA A 237 4.37 17.03 -9.83
C ALA A 237 4.60 16.78 -11.32
N ARG A 238 5.13 17.77 -12.06
CA ARG A 238 5.53 17.59 -13.47
C ARG A 238 6.63 16.54 -13.62
N GLU A 239 7.66 16.56 -12.76
CA GLU A 239 8.74 15.55 -12.76
C GLU A 239 8.22 14.11 -12.51
N VAL A 240 7.27 13.95 -11.58
CA VAL A 240 6.64 12.65 -11.28
C VAL A 240 5.80 12.16 -12.47
N VAL A 241 4.88 12.99 -12.98
CA VAL A 241 4.01 12.62 -14.11
C VAL A 241 4.83 12.34 -15.37
N PHE A 242 5.85 13.16 -15.65
CA PHE A 242 6.79 12.91 -16.74
C PHE A 242 7.52 11.57 -16.58
N SER A 243 8.05 11.26 -15.39
CA SER A 243 8.74 9.99 -15.16
C SER A 243 7.81 8.79 -15.37
N VAL A 244 6.56 8.88 -14.92
CA VAL A 244 5.59 7.78 -15.08
C VAL A 244 5.18 7.60 -16.54
N LEU A 245 4.78 8.66 -17.23
CA LEU A 245 4.35 8.58 -18.64
C LEU A 245 5.51 8.24 -19.58
N ARG A 246 6.73 8.67 -19.27
CA ARG A 246 7.95 8.22 -19.95
C ARG A 246 8.15 6.72 -19.80
N ASP A 247 8.05 6.20 -18.58
CA ASP A 247 8.26 4.77 -18.34
C ASP A 247 7.22 3.95 -19.14
N ALA A 248 5.94 4.33 -19.08
CA ALA A 248 4.87 3.72 -19.90
C ALA A 248 5.16 3.79 -21.42
N CYS A 249 5.76 4.88 -21.92
CA CYS A 249 6.20 4.97 -23.33
C CYS A 249 7.41 4.09 -23.66
N ILE A 250 8.29 3.83 -22.68
CA ILE A 250 9.48 2.97 -22.85
C ILE A 250 9.08 1.50 -22.83
N ASP A 251 8.14 1.15 -21.96
CA ASP A 251 7.65 -0.22 -21.76
C ASP A 251 6.61 -0.62 -22.84
N GLY A 252 5.99 0.37 -23.49
CA GLY A 252 5.12 0.20 -24.67
C GLY A 252 3.62 0.29 -24.39
N ASP A 253 3.23 0.63 -23.16
CA ASP A 253 1.84 0.73 -22.70
C ASP A 253 1.12 1.97 -23.26
N LEU A 254 1.87 3.02 -23.61
CA LEU A 254 1.35 4.24 -24.23
C LEU A 254 2.24 4.68 -25.39
N SER A 255 1.64 5.22 -26.46
CA SER A 255 2.38 5.95 -27.48
C SER A 255 2.72 7.37 -27.00
N ILE A 256 3.76 7.98 -27.58
CA ILE A 256 4.16 9.36 -27.26
C ILE A 256 3.01 10.37 -27.46
N PRO A 257 2.17 10.30 -28.51
CA PRO A 257 0.97 11.14 -28.63
C PRO A 257 -0.02 10.97 -27.46
N GLU A 258 -0.30 9.73 -27.04
CA GLU A 258 -1.23 9.44 -25.93
C GLU A 258 -0.69 9.95 -24.59
N ALA A 259 0.62 9.84 -24.36
CA ALA A 259 1.27 10.43 -23.18
C ALA A 259 1.22 11.96 -23.17
N ILE A 260 1.30 12.61 -24.34
CA ILE A 260 1.13 14.07 -24.47
C ILE A 260 -0.33 14.47 -24.20
N GLU A 261 -1.31 13.70 -24.70
CA GLU A 261 -2.75 13.91 -24.42
C GLU A 261 -3.04 13.74 -22.92
N ALA A 262 -2.58 12.64 -22.31
CA ALA A 262 -2.70 12.40 -20.87
C ALA A 262 -2.09 13.53 -20.02
N THR A 263 -0.93 14.06 -20.43
CA THR A 263 -0.30 15.21 -19.74
C THR A 263 -1.19 16.46 -19.80
N LYS A 264 -1.84 16.74 -20.93
CA LYS A 264 -2.77 17.87 -21.08
C LYS A 264 -4.02 17.69 -20.23
N ASP A 265 -4.58 16.49 -20.19
CA ASP A 265 -5.78 16.17 -19.42
C ASP A 265 -5.54 16.32 -17.91
N ILE A 266 -4.42 15.76 -17.41
CA ILE A 266 -4.04 15.80 -15.99
C ILE A 266 -3.82 17.23 -15.47
N PHE A 267 -3.09 18.07 -16.21
CA PHE A 267 -2.69 19.40 -15.72
C PHE A 267 -3.63 20.55 -16.10
N ALA A 268 -4.39 20.43 -17.20
CA ALA A 268 -5.20 21.52 -17.73
C ALA A 268 -6.63 21.09 -18.09
N GLN A 269 -6.80 20.23 -19.11
CA GLN A 269 -8.07 20.11 -19.82
C GLN A 269 -9.24 19.67 -18.93
N ASN A 270 -9.00 18.73 -17.99
CA ASN A 270 -10.03 18.27 -17.06
C ASN A 270 -10.50 19.37 -16.10
N ALA A 271 -9.61 20.28 -15.68
CA ALA A 271 -9.97 21.41 -14.83
C ALA A 271 -10.64 22.54 -15.63
N ILE A 272 -10.20 22.78 -16.86
CA ILE A 272 -10.79 23.76 -17.79
C ILE A 272 -12.24 23.39 -18.11
N GLN A 273 -12.48 22.14 -18.50
CA GLN A 273 -13.83 21.61 -18.78
C GLN A 273 -14.71 21.65 -17.53
N PHE A 274 -14.22 21.18 -16.38
CA PHE A 274 -15.02 21.11 -15.16
C PHE A 274 -15.42 22.49 -14.63
N TYR A 275 -14.49 23.45 -14.52
CA TYR A 275 -14.78 24.79 -14.01
C TYR A 275 -15.26 25.77 -15.09
N LYS A 276 -15.50 25.30 -16.32
CA LYS A 276 -15.94 26.10 -17.47
C LYS A 276 -15.09 27.34 -17.71
N ILE A 277 -13.77 27.18 -17.55
CA ILE A 277 -12.84 28.29 -17.64
C ILE A 277 -12.62 28.62 -19.12
N ASN A 278 -13.06 29.80 -19.54
CA ASN A 278 -12.86 30.32 -20.90
C ASN A 278 -11.39 30.69 -21.15
N LEU A 279 -10.56 29.67 -21.37
CA LEU A 279 -9.23 29.79 -21.97
C LEU A 279 -9.37 29.56 -23.48
N SER A 280 -9.19 30.62 -24.27
CA SER A 280 -9.27 30.57 -25.72
C SER A 280 -8.04 29.87 -26.31
N LEU A 281 -8.14 28.55 -26.52
CA LEU A 281 -7.13 27.69 -27.14
C LEU A 281 -7.80 26.76 -28.18
N ASP A 282 -7.28 26.74 -29.41
CA ASP A 282 -7.95 26.16 -30.57
C ASP A 282 -7.92 24.62 -30.65
N SER A 283 -9.11 24.00 -30.70
CA SER A 283 -9.59 22.95 -31.65
C SER A 283 -8.61 21.79 -32.04
N LYS A 284 -8.93 20.48 -32.01
CA LYS A 284 -10.17 19.64 -32.04
C LYS A 284 -9.88 18.31 -31.26
N HIS A 285 -10.63 17.19 -31.25
CA HIS A 285 -11.75 16.65 -32.07
C HIS A 285 -12.74 15.80 -31.23
N THR A 286 -13.39 14.77 -31.78
CA THR A 286 -14.44 13.96 -31.10
C THR A 286 -14.59 12.57 -31.73
N VAL A 287 -15.09 11.56 -30.99
CA VAL A 287 -16.12 10.53 -31.36
C VAL A 287 -16.23 9.43 -30.28
N THR A 288 -17.44 8.88 -30.08
CA THR A 288 -17.80 7.74 -29.20
C THR A 288 -18.87 6.84 -29.88
N PRO A 289 -19.52 5.85 -29.24
CA PRO A 289 -19.16 4.42 -29.31
C PRO A 289 -20.30 3.54 -29.88
N ASN A 290 -20.19 2.21 -29.81
CA ASN A 290 -21.38 1.34 -29.95
C ASN A 290 -21.29 0.01 -29.16
N SER A 291 -22.45 -0.54 -28.82
CA SER A 291 -22.63 -1.67 -27.89
C SER A 291 -23.35 -2.86 -28.55
N MET A 292 -23.29 -4.05 -27.94
CA MET A 292 -24.36 -5.05 -28.06
C MET A 292 -24.41 -6.02 -26.87
N LYS A 293 -25.63 -6.46 -26.51
CA LYS A 293 -25.92 -7.51 -25.51
C LYS A 293 -26.48 -8.75 -26.22
N MET A 294 -26.34 -9.93 -25.62
CA MET A 294 -27.28 -11.05 -25.80
C MET A 294 -27.45 -11.85 -24.50
N ASN A 295 -28.53 -12.66 -24.42
CA ASN A 295 -29.02 -13.23 -23.17
C ASN A 295 -29.73 -14.59 -23.37
N THR A 296 -30.03 -15.28 -22.26
CA THR A 296 -31.05 -16.36 -22.05
C THR A 296 -30.81 -17.83 -22.49
N SER A 297 -30.33 -18.64 -21.54
CA SER A 297 -30.98 -19.83 -20.89
C SER A 297 -31.67 -20.99 -21.66
N ALA A 298 -31.29 -22.24 -21.33
CA ALA A 298 -32.18 -23.42 -21.30
C ALA A 298 -31.65 -24.58 -20.39
N SER A 299 -32.53 -25.25 -19.65
CA SER A 299 -32.30 -26.48 -18.84
C SER A 299 -32.90 -27.73 -19.55
N HIS A 300 -32.67 -29.01 -19.22
CA HIS A 300 -31.87 -29.71 -18.19
C HIS A 300 -31.42 -31.09 -18.77
N ASN A 301 -30.30 -31.65 -18.30
CA ASN A 301 -29.89 -33.08 -18.42
C ASN A 301 -29.82 -33.77 -19.82
N ASP A 302 -28.86 -33.37 -20.66
CA ASP A 302 -28.32 -34.21 -21.76
C ASP A 302 -26.76 -34.18 -21.80
N VAL A 303 -26.14 -34.00 -20.63
CA VAL A 303 -24.69 -33.71 -20.55
C VAL A 303 -23.90 -34.99 -20.35
N SER A 304 -23.13 -35.38 -21.37
CA SER A 304 -22.29 -36.57 -21.37
C SER A 304 -20.92 -36.30 -20.75
N LEU A 305 -20.35 -35.11 -20.99
CA LEU A 305 -19.00 -34.70 -20.56
C LEU A 305 -19.00 -33.30 -19.92
N VAL A 306 -18.11 -33.10 -18.95
CA VAL A 306 -17.83 -31.79 -18.35
C VAL A 306 -16.34 -31.49 -18.50
N CYS A 307 -16.05 -30.36 -19.15
CA CYS A 307 -14.72 -29.84 -19.42
C CYS A 307 -14.28 -28.92 -18.27
N ILE A 308 -13.28 -29.36 -17.51
CA ILE A 308 -12.72 -28.59 -16.38
C ILE A 308 -11.51 -27.84 -16.91
N ILE A 309 -11.59 -26.51 -16.95
CA ILE A 309 -10.64 -25.62 -17.62
C ILE A 309 -9.80 -24.89 -16.58
N TRP A 310 -8.50 -24.78 -16.83
CA TRP A 310 -7.59 -23.92 -16.07
C TRP A 310 -6.64 -23.18 -17.02
N VAL A 311 -5.95 -22.16 -16.51
CA VAL A 311 -4.90 -21.43 -17.24
C VAL A 311 -3.54 -21.84 -16.68
N ASP A 312 -2.61 -22.26 -17.54
CA ASP A 312 -1.24 -22.60 -17.12
C ASP A 312 -0.31 -21.37 -17.00
N GLY A 313 0.93 -21.57 -16.54
CA GLY A 313 1.92 -20.49 -16.38
C GLY A 313 2.36 -19.84 -17.69
N SER A 314 1.98 -20.38 -18.85
CA SER A 314 2.21 -19.80 -20.18
C SER A 314 1.00 -19.04 -20.73
N GLY A 315 -0.09 -18.93 -19.94
CA GLY A 315 -1.35 -18.31 -20.35
C GLY A 315 -2.21 -19.20 -21.26
N GLN A 316 -1.88 -20.49 -21.42
CA GLN A 316 -2.68 -21.39 -22.25
C GLN A 316 -3.87 -21.94 -21.46
N HIS A 317 -5.03 -21.97 -22.11
CA HIS A 317 -6.23 -22.64 -21.59
C HIS A 317 -6.05 -24.15 -21.75
N ARG A 318 -5.82 -24.84 -20.64
CA ARG A 318 -5.73 -26.31 -20.57
C ARG A 318 -7.05 -26.88 -20.05
N CYS A 319 -7.33 -28.16 -20.30
CA CYS A 319 -8.51 -28.79 -19.75
C CYS A 319 -8.34 -30.27 -19.39
N ARG A 320 -9.20 -30.75 -18.48
CA ARG A 320 -9.47 -32.16 -18.23
C ARG A 320 -10.95 -32.42 -18.36
N VAL A 321 -11.30 -33.38 -19.22
CA VAL A 321 -12.68 -33.75 -19.47
C VAL A 321 -13.05 -34.96 -18.62
N VAL A 322 -14.17 -34.88 -17.88
CA VAL A 322 -14.71 -35.99 -17.08
C VAL A 322 -16.15 -36.30 -17.49
N PRO A 323 -16.62 -37.56 -17.41
CA PRO A 323 -18.03 -37.87 -17.66
C PRO A 323 -18.96 -37.14 -16.70
N GLY A 324 -20.10 -36.62 -17.17
CA GLY A 324 -21.02 -35.81 -16.36
C GLY A 324 -21.51 -36.51 -15.08
N LYS A 325 -21.67 -37.85 -15.11
CA LYS A 325 -21.95 -38.66 -13.91
C LYS A 325 -20.79 -38.64 -12.90
N ARG A 326 -19.53 -38.74 -13.36
CA ARG A 326 -18.34 -38.64 -12.49
C ARG A 326 -18.17 -37.23 -11.95
N PHE A 327 -18.47 -36.21 -12.76
CA PHE A 327 -18.46 -34.82 -12.33
C PHE A 327 -19.41 -34.60 -11.14
N ASN A 328 -20.67 -35.00 -11.32
CA ASN A 328 -21.72 -34.79 -10.34
C ASN A 328 -21.56 -35.59 -9.04
N ASN A 329 -20.91 -36.77 -9.11
CA ASN A 329 -20.77 -37.67 -7.97
C ASN A 329 -19.45 -37.51 -7.20
N VAL A 330 -18.35 -37.11 -7.86
CA VAL A 330 -17.00 -37.09 -7.27
C VAL A 330 -16.32 -35.74 -7.50
N THR A 331 -16.16 -35.33 -8.76
CA THR A 331 -15.23 -34.24 -9.10
C THR A 331 -15.68 -32.88 -8.59
N LYS A 332 -16.98 -32.58 -8.54
CA LYS A 332 -17.48 -31.32 -7.97
C LYS A 332 -17.20 -31.14 -6.47
N LYS A 333 -16.85 -32.22 -5.75
CA LYS A 333 -16.54 -32.21 -4.31
C LYS A 333 -15.05 -32.43 -4.05
N ASN A 334 -14.43 -33.34 -4.80
CA ASN A 334 -13.08 -33.83 -4.53
C ASN A 334 -12.04 -33.35 -5.57
N GLY A 335 -12.43 -32.52 -6.54
CA GLY A 335 -11.56 -32.02 -7.60
C GLY A 335 -11.01 -33.09 -8.56
N VAL A 336 -9.94 -32.73 -9.28
CA VAL A 336 -9.13 -33.63 -10.12
C VAL A 336 -7.63 -33.36 -9.89
N GLY A 337 -6.85 -34.41 -9.67
CA GLY A 337 -5.38 -34.29 -9.55
C GLY A 337 -4.70 -33.90 -10.86
N LEU A 338 -3.73 -32.99 -10.79
CA LEU A 338 -2.87 -32.49 -11.87
C LEU A 338 -1.42 -32.45 -11.38
N THR A 339 -0.45 -32.90 -12.16
CA THR A 339 0.96 -32.89 -11.76
C THR A 339 1.55 -31.46 -11.79
N PHE A 340 2.43 -31.09 -10.85
CA PHE A 340 3.06 -29.76 -10.82
C PHE A 340 3.73 -29.36 -12.14
N ALA A 341 4.37 -30.30 -12.86
CA ALA A 341 4.94 -30.10 -14.19
C ALA A 341 3.98 -29.44 -15.20
N CYS A 342 2.67 -29.70 -15.12
CA CYS A 342 1.68 -29.14 -16.05
C CYS A 342 1.53 -27.62 -15.94
N MET A 343 2.03 -26.99 -14.86
CA MET A 343 2.04 -25.53 -14.70
C MET A 343 3.27 -24.87 -15.30
N GLY A 344 4.38 -25.60 -15.41
CA GLY A 344 5.58 -25.11 -16.08
C GLY A 344 5.57 -25.35 -17.59
N ALA A 345 4.72 -26.24 -18.10
CA ALA A 345 4.61 -26.55 -19.53
C ALA A 345 4.45 -25.26 -20.36
N THR A 346 5.25 -25.13 -21.43
CA THR A 346 5.20 -23.93 -22.27
C THR A 346 4.04 -24.02 -23.26
N SER A 347 3.76 -22.90 -23.93
CA SER A 347 2.77 -22.83 -25.02
C SER A 347 3.15 -23.63 -26.27
N PHE A 348 4.35 -24.22 -26.32
CA PHE A 348 4.87 -24.97 -27.47
C PHE A 348 5.50 -26.33 -27.10
N ALA A 349 5.51 -26.72 -25.82
CA ALA A 349 6.07 -27.99 -25.35
C ALA A 349 5.34 -28.50 -24.10
N ASP A 350 4.97 -29.78 -24.11
CA ASP A 350 4.32 -30.46 -22.97
C ASP A 350 5.33 -30.90 -21.90
N ALA A 351 6.33 -30.06 -21.64
CA ALA A 351 7.34 -30.24 -20.60
C ALA A 351 7.68 -28.88 -19.96
N PRO A 352 7.88 -28.82 -18.63
CA PRO A 352 8.36 -27.62 -17.97
C PRO A 352 9.81 -27.31 -18.38
N PRO A 353 10.17 -26.03 -18.60
CA PRO A 353 11.57 -25.64 -18.78
C PRO A 353 12.42 -26.03 -17.57
N ASP A 354 13.65 -26.47 -17.82
CA ASP A 354 14.63 -26.87 -16.80
C ASP A 354 14.79 -25.82 -15.69
N GLU A 355 14.67 -24.54 -16.04
CA GLU A 355 14.80 -23.37 -15.15
C GLU A 355 13.65 -23.22 -14.13
N THR A 356 12.53 -23.92 -14.32
CA THR A 356 11.35 -23.83 -13.42
C THR A 356 11.45 -24.70 -12.17
N ASN A 357 12.36 -25.70 -12.15
CA ASN A 357 12.43 -26.77 -11.15
C ASN A 357 11.12 -27.58 -10.94
N LEU A 358 10.11 -27.41 -11.81
CA LEU A 358 8.87 -28.20 -11.74
C LEU A 358 9.11 -29.58 -12.39
N ALA A 359 8.91 -30.64 -11.62
CA ALA A 359 9.10 -32.02 -12.07
C ALA A 359 7.77 -32.78 -12.15
N GLY A 360 7.81 -34.01 -12.66
CA GLY A 360 6.68 -34.95 -12.66
C GLY A 360 6.28 -35.47 -11.26
N VAL A 361 6.75 -34.83 -10.19
CA VAL A 361 6.56 -35.21 -8.78
C VAL A 361 5.64 -34.20 -8.12
N GLY A 362 4.65 -34.69 -7.38
CA GLY A 362 3.66 -33.87 -6.65
C GLY A 362 2.41 -33.51 -7.47
N GLU A 363 1.30 -33.28 -6.75
CA GLU A 363 -0.05 -33.12 -7.30
C GLU A 363 -0.70 -31.83 -6.78
N ILE A 364 -1.18 -31.00 -7.71
CA ILE A 364 -2.14 -29.91 -7.54
C ILE A 364 -3.55 -30.50 -7.66
N ARG A 365 -4.50 -30.01 -6.86
CA ARG A 365 -5.92 -30.30 -7.05
C ARG A 365 -6.60 -29.20 -7.85
N LEU A 366 -7.24 -29.57 -8.96
CA LEU A 366 -8.15 -28.70 -9.70
C LEU A 366 -9.55 -28.81 -9.08
N THR A 367 -10.01 -27.76 -8.42
CA THR A 367 -11.31 -27.68 -7.75
C THR A 367 -12.26 -26.82 -8.59
N PRO A 368 -13.36 -27.37 -9.16
CA PRO A 368 -14.24 -26.62 -10.07
C PRO A 368 -15.00 -25.49 -9.39
N ASP A 369 -14.90 -24.26 -9.91
CA ASP A 369 -15.76 -23.15 -9.54
C ASP A 369 -17.14 -23.31 -10.20
N LEU A 370 -18.10 -23.81 -9.43
CA LEU A 370 -19.46 -24.07 -9.89
C LEU A 370 -20.22 -22.81 -10.32
N SER A 371 -19.78 -21.60 -9.94
CA SER A 371 -20.39 -20.35 -10.40
C SER A 371 -20.12 -20.06 -11.89
N THR A 372 -18.99 -20.53 -12.41
CA THR A 372 -18.57 -20.38 -13.82
C THR A 372 -19.17 -21.45 -14.74
N LYS A 373 -19.89 -22.43 -14.17
CA LYS A 373 -20.39 -23.59 -14.90
C LYS A 373 -21.42 -23.18 -15.95
N CYS A 374 -21.13 -23.48 -17.22
CA CYS A 374 -22.02 -23.19 -18.34
C CYS A 374 -22.07 -24.34 -19.37
N ARG A 375 -23.18 -24.44 -20.11
CA ARG A 375 -23.29 -25.36 -21.26
C ARG A 375 -22.62 -24.73 -22.48
N ILE A 376 -21.87 -25.53 -23.23
CA ILE A 376 -21.17 -25.06 -24.44
C ILE A 376 -22.20 -24.86 -25.57
N PRO A 377 -22.42 -23.64 -26.09
CA PRO A 377 -23.52 -23.38 -27.05
C PRO A 377 -23.43 -24.20 -28.35
N TRP A 378 -22.21 -24.47 -28.82
CA TRP A 378 -21.94 -25.26 -30.03
C TRP A 378 -21.75 -26.76 -29.77
N LYS A 379 -21.88 -27.21 -28.52
CA LYS A 379 -21.81 -28.63 -28.13
C LYS A 379 -22.85 -28.93 -27.06
N THR A 380 -24.07 -29.26 -27.48
CA THR A 380 -25.24 -29.40 -26.61
C THR A 380 -25.12 -30.44 -25.49
N GLN A 381 -24.22 -31.43 -25.65
CA GLN A 381 -23.95 -32.48 -24.66
C GLN A 381 -22.71 -32.24 -23.78
N GLU A 382 -22.03 -31.09 -23.93
CA GLU A 382 -20.87 -30.72 -23.12
C GLU A 382 -21.14 -29.48 -22.26
N GLU A 383 -20.70 -29.53 -21.01
CA GLU A 383 -20.58 -28.36 -20.14
C GLU A 383 -19.11 -28.00 -19.93
N MET A 384 -18.82 -26.74 -19.62
CA MET A 384 -17.51 -26.29 -19.15
C MET A 384 -17.62 -25.59 -17.80
N VAL A 385 -16.54 -25.64 -17.05
CA VAL A 385 -16.40 -25.05 -15.72
C VAL A 385 -14.93 -24.68 -15.52
N LEU A 386 -14.66 -23.48 -14.99
CA LEU A 386 -13.30 -23.11 -14.60
C LEU A 386 -12.93 -23.83 -13.29
N ALA A 387 -11.64 -23.99 -13.02
CA ALA A 387 -11.18 -24.61 -11.78
C ALA A 387 -9.98 -23.89 -11.17
N ASP A 388 -10.04 -23.73 -9.86
CA ASP A 388 -8.96 -23.20 -9.04
C ASP A 388 -7.93 -24.30 -8.73
N MET A 389 -6.69 -23.86 -8.50
CA MET A 389 -5.59 -24.73 -8.12
C MET A 389 -5.37 -24.69 -6.62
N GLN A 390 -5.62 -25.82 -5.96
CA GLN A 390 -5.38 -25.99 -4.55
C GLN A 390 -4.16 -26.89 -4.32
N LEU A 391 -3.26 -26.45 -3.46
CA LEU A 391 -2.22 -27.30 -2.89
C LEU A 391 -2.87 -28.22 -1.86
N ASN A 392 -2.49 -29.50 -1.82
CA ASN A 392 -3.09 -30.53 -0.94
C ASN A 392 -2.72 -30.36 0.56
N LEU A 393 -2.32 -29.17 1.00
CA LEU A 393 -1.90 -28.88 2.37
C LEU A 393 -2.42 -27.50 2.76
N GLU A 394 -3.33 -27.48 3.74
CA GLU A 394 -4.01 -26.29 4.23
C GLU A 394 -3.48 -25.94 5.62
N MET A 395 -3.18 -24.66 5.88
CA MET A 395 -2.77 -24.22 7.21
C MET A 395 -3.97 -23.66 7.98
N ASN A 396 -4.29 -24.29 9.09
CA ASN A 396 -5.28 -23.81 10.04
C ASN A 396 -4.60 -22.94 11.11
N ALA A 397 -5.29 -21.89 11.56
CA ALA A 397 -4.84 -21.01 12.63
C ALA A 397 -5.97 -20.71 13.62
N GLY A 398 -5.64 -20.71 14.91
CA GLY A 398 -6.50 -20.23 16.00
C GLY A 398 -5.73 -19.22 16.87
N PHE A 399 -6.41 -18.17 17.35
CA PHE A 399 -5.76 -17.08 18.08
C PHE A 399 -6.26 -16.95 19.52
N GLU A 400 -5.34 -16.93 20.47
CA GLU A 400 -5.55 -16.49 21.85
C GLU A 400 -5.25 -14.98 21.91
N ASN A 401 -6.27 -14.13 22.08
CA ASN A 401 -6.10 -12.67 22.13
C ASN A 401 -6.11 -12.17 23.56
N GLU A 402 -5.01 -11.57 23.99
CA GLU A 402 -4.94 -10.88 25.27
C GLU A 402 -5.27 -9.38 25.10
N ILE A 403 -6.12 -8.84 25.96
CA ILE A 403 -6.64 -7.46 25.89
C ILE A 403 -6.59 -6.78 27.26
N PHE A 404 -5.97 -5.60 27.34
CA PHE A 404 -6.14 -4.71 28.49
C PHE A 404 -7.42 -3.90 28.37
N ARG A 405 -8.19 -3.84 29.46
CA ARG A 405 -9.39 -2.98 29.58
C ARG A 405 -9.06 -1.84 30.53
N LEU A 406 -9.15 -0.62 30.02
CA LEU A 406 -8.79 0.60 30.74
C LEU A 406 -10.04 1.49 30.92
N LYS A 407 -10.17 2.11 32.09
CA LYS A 407 -11.12 3.19 32.37
C LYS A 407 -10.41 4.53 32.37
N SER A 408 -11.07 5.56 31.88
CA SER A 408 -10.64 6.95 32.02
C SER A 408 -10.87 7.40 33.48
N VAL A 409 -9.86 8.07 34.05
CA VAL A 409 -9.91 8.68 35.38
C VAL A 409 -9.30 10.07 35.29
N LEU A 410 -10.05 11.10 35.70
CA LEU A 410 -9.53 12.46 35.81
C LEU A 410 -8.72 12.61 37.09
N ARG A 411 -7.44 12.95 36.96
CA ARG A 411 -6.51 13.25 38.06
C ARG A 411 -5.74 14.52 37.72
N GLU A 412 -5.71 15.49 38.64
CA GLU A 412 -4.99 16.75 38.45
C GLU A 412 -5.31 17.43 37.11
N GLU A 413 -6.61 17.48 36.75
CA GLU A 413 -7.15 18.00 35.48
C GLU A 413 -6.68 17.28 34.21
N LYS A 414 -5.99 16.14 34.34
CA LYS A 414 -5.51 15.31 33.24
C LYS A 414 -6.29 13.99 33.17
N GLU A 415 -6.59 13.56 31.96
CA GLU A 415 -7.17 12.24 31.71
C GLU A 415 -6.09 11.16 31.78
N GLU A 416 -6.20 10.25 32.75
CA GLU A 416 -5.36 9.05 32.87
C GLU A 416 -6.19 7.81 32.57
N TRP A 417 -5.68 6.95 31.67
CA TRP A 417 -6.23 5.62 31.48
C TRP A 417 -5.62 4.69 32.52
N MET A 418 -6.46 3.94 33.25
CA MET A 418 -6.04 3.00 34.28
C MET A 418 -6.71 1.63 34.07
N PRO A 419 -6.08 0.50 34.46
CA PRO A 419 -6.75 -0.79 34.55
C PRO A 419 -8.08 -0.71 35.31
N ILE A 420 -9.09 -1.41 34.84
CA ILE A 420 -10.40 -1.42 35.52
C ILE A 420 -10.35 -2.11 36.89
N ASP A 421 -9.52 -3.15 37.00
CA ASP A 421 -9.29 -3.99 38.17
C ASP A 421 -7.79 -4.35 38.31
N SER A 422 -7.45 -5.06 39.38
CA SER A 422 -6.12 -5.67 39.60
C SER A 422 -6.27 -7.11 40.11
N ALA A 423 -7.22 -7.84 39.53
CA ALA A 423 -7.53 -9.20 39.94
C ALA A 423 -6.46 -10.20 39.44
N PRO A 424 -6.26 -11.34 40.12
CA PRO A 424 -5.31 -12.35 39.67
C PRO A 424 -5.85 -13.17 38.48
N TYR A 425 -4.95 -13.87 37.81
CA TYR A 425 -5.25 -14.86 36.77
C TYR A 425 -6.40 -15.81 37.18
N GLY A 426 -7.36 -16.01 36.28
CA GLY A 426 -8.52 -16.89 36.48
C GLY A 426 -9.53 -16.40 37.54
N SER A 427 -9.48 -15.15 37.99
CA SER A 427 -10.37 -14.66 39.04
C SER A 427 -11.84 -14.56 38.62
N THR A 428 -12.72 -15.22 39.39
CA THR A 428 -14.17 -15.14 39.21
C THR A 428 -14.71 -13.72 39.40
N SER A 429 -14.18 -12.95 40.36
CA SER A 429 -14.66 -11.58 40.61
C SER A 429 -14.34 -10.61 39.47
N ALA A 430 -13.26 -10.85 38.72
CA ALA A 430 -12.94 -10.09 37.52
C ALA A 430 -13.92 -10.39 36.37
N PHE A 431 -14.29 -11.66 36.23
CA PHE A 431 -15.29 -12.11 35.27
C PHE A 431 -16.67 -11.52 35.63
N ASP A 432 -17.12 -11.68 36.87
CA ASP A 432 -18.40 -11.16 37.35
C ASP A 432 -18.52 -9.65 37.12
N ALA A 433 -17.48 -8.88 37.46
CA ALA A 433 -17.41 -7.43 37.30
C ALA A 433 -17.49 -6.95 35.84
N THR A 434 -17.27 -7.83 34.86
CA THR A 434 -17.33 -7.51 33.43
C THR A 434 -18.26 -8.39 32.60
N SER A 435 -18.99 -9.29 33.26
CA SER A 435 -19.94 -10.24 32.69
C SER A 435 -20.87 -9.62 31.64
N THR A 436 -21.49 -8.47 31.92
CA THR A 436 -22.37 -7.76 30.97
C THR A 436 -21.66 -7.40 29.65
N LEU A 437 -20.45 -6.85 29.73
CA LEU A 437 -19.63 -6.52 28.55
C LEU A 437 -19.25 -7.80 27.80
N LEU A 438 -18.83 -8.83 28.51
CA LEU A 438 -18.40 -10.10 27.93
C LEU A 438 -19.56 -10.82 27.22
N HIS A 439 -20.76 -10.82 27.82
CA HIS A 439 -21.98 -11.35 27.19
C HIS A 439 -22.34 -10.59 25.91
N GLU A 440 -22.24 -9.25 25.89
CA GLU A 440 -22.47 -8.47 24.67
C GLU A 440 -21.43 -8.77 23.58
N VAL A 441 -20.15 -8.90 23.94
CA VAL A 441 -19.08 -9.28 22.99
C VAL A 441 -19.35 -10.67 22.41
N VAL A 442 -19.57 -11.68 23.26
CA VAL A 442 -19.82 -13.06 22.81
C VAL A 442 -21.10 -13.15 21.95
N ALA A 443 -22.16 -12.43 22.31
CA ALA A 443 -23.38 -12.35 21.49
C ALA A 443 -23.12 -11.71 20.11
N ALA A 444 -22.33 -10.63 20.05
CA ALA A 444 -21.96 -9.99 18.80
C ALA A 444 -21.06 -10.89 17.93
N LEU A 445 -20.06 -11.55 18.51
CA LEU A 445 -19.20 -12.51 17.79
C LEU A 445 -20.00 -13.71 17.25
N ASN A 446 -20.87 -14.29 18.06
CA ASN A 446 -21.78 -15.36 17.61
C ASN A 446 -22.69 -14.91 16.47
N SER A 447 -23.15 -13.65 16.45
CA SER A 447 -23.96 -13.11 15.34
C SER A 447 -23.18 -12.96 14.03
N LEU A 448 -21.84 -12.93 14.09
CA LEU A 448 -20.92 -12.98 12.95
C LEU A 448 -20.46 -14.41 12.60
N ASN A 449 -21.01 -15.44 13.27
CA ASN A 449 -20.57 -16.84 13.22
C ASN A 449 -19.11 -17.06 13.69
N LEU A 450 -18.64 -16.25 14.65
CA LEU A 450 -17.31 -16.36 15.24
C LEU A 450 -17.39 -17.08 16.60
N THR A 451 -16.90 -18.32 16.65
CA THR A 451 -16.85 -19.12 17.89
C THR A 451 -15.80 -18.59 18.85
N VAL A 452 -16.21 -18.30 20.08
CA VAL A 452 -15.31 -18.09 21.23
C VAL A 452 -15.22 -19.41 22.00
N GLU A 453 -14.02 -19.98 22.09
CA GLU A 453 -13.77 -21.27 22.74
C GLU A 453 -13.58 -21.10 24.26
N GLN A 454 -12.77 -20.13 24.66
CA GLN A 454 -12.42 -19.87 26.06
C GLN A 454 -12.28 -18.38 26.33
N LEU A 455 -12.54 -17.98 27.56
CA LEU A 455 -12.39 -16.62 28.03
C LEU A 455 -12.05 -16.60 29.52
N HIS A 456 -10.99 -15.90 29.91
CA HIS A 456 -10.57 -15.81 31.31
C HIS A 456 -9.85 -14.50 31.65
N ALA A 457 -9.80 -14.17 32.94
CA ALA A 457 -8.96 -13.10 33.45
C ALA A 457 -7.50 -13.51 33.36
N GLU A 458 -6.67 -12.65 32.78
CA GLU A 458 -5.26 -12.93 32.53
C GLU A 458 -4.37 -12.41 33.68
N ALA A 459 -3.07 -12.66 33.66
CA ALA A 459 -2.16 -12.33 34.75
C ALA A 459 -1.92 -10.82 34.97
N GLY A 460 -2.17 -9.96 33.96
CA GLY A 460 -1.99 -8.51 34.07
C GLY A 460 -3.23 -7.76 34.58
N LYS A 461 -3.02 -6.59 35.18
CA LYS A 461 -4.09 -5.80 35.80
C LYS A 461 -5.16 -5.41 34.76
N GLY A 462 -6.40 -5.85 34.97
CA GLY A 462 -7.51 -5.60 34.05
C GLY A 462 -7.40 -6.30 32.70
N GLN A 463 -6.46 -7.23 32.53
CA GLN A 463 -6.21 -7.99 31.30
C GLN A 463 -7.10 -9.23 31.23
N PHE A 464 -7.61 -9.54 30.05
CA PHE A 464 -8.38 -10.77 29.77
C PHE A 464 -7.86 -11.43 28.50
N GLU A 465 -7.96 -12.75 28.44
CA GLU A 465 -7.69 -13.53 27.23
C GLU A 465 -9.02 -14.04 26.63
N MET A 466 -9.10 -14.03 25.30
CA MET A 466 -10.19 -14.62 24.51
C MET A 466 -9.60 -15.53 23.43
N ALA A 467 -9.84 -16.83 23.56
CA ALA A 467 -9.44 -17.84 22.58
C ALA A 467 -10.54 -18.02 21.52
N MET A 468 -10.16 -17.85 20.26
CA MET A 468 -11.06 -18.01 19.11
C MET A 468 -10.96 -19.41 18.50
N GLY A 469 -12.08 -19.92 17.98
CA GLY A 469 -12.11 -21.17 17.23
C GLY A 469 -11.16 -21.12 16.02
N TYR A 470 -10.45 -22.23 15.76
CA TYR A 470 -9.51 -22.31 14.64
C TYR A 470 -10.25 -22.44 13.30
N THR A 471 -9.61 -21.96 12.24
CA THR A 471 -10.08 -22.09 10.85
C THR A 471 -8.92 -21.89 9.88
N VAL A 472 -9.16 -21.98 8.57
CA VAL A 472 -8.15 -21.74 7.53
C VAL A 472 -7.53 -20.36 7.72
N CYS A 473 -6.20 -20.26 7.56
CA CYS A 473 -5.42 -19.10 7.98
C CYS A 473 -5.89 -17.73 7.45
N THR A 474 -6.49 -17.67 6.26
CA THR A 474 -7.11 -16.45 5.71
C THR A 474 -8.30 -16.01 6.56
N TYR A 475 -9.26 -16.90 6.78
CA TYR A 475 -10.43 -16.64 7.64
C TYR A 475 -10.03 -16.41 9.09
N ALA A 476 -8.97 -17.06 9.58
CA ALA A 476 -8.46 -16.81 10.94
C ALA A 476 -7.98 -15.36 11.11
N ALA A 477 -7.41 -14.75 10.05
CA ALA A 477 -7.02 -13.35 10.04
C ALA A 477 -8.22 -12.39 9.97
N ASP A 478 -9.24 -12.70 9.16
CA ASP A 478 -10.53 -11.97 9.15
C ASP A 478 -11.19 -12.01 10.54
N ASN A 479 -11.34 -13.21 11.10
CA ASN A 479 -11.92 -13.46 12.42
C ASN A 479 -11.20 -12.66 13.51
N LEU A 480 -9.87 -12.58 13.45
CA LEU A 480 -9.06 -11.80 14.38
C LEU A 480 -9.40 -10.30 14.32
N ILE A 481 -9.55 -9.75 13.11
CA ILE A 481 -9.87 -8.33 12.90
C ILE A 481 -11.29 -8.02 13.39
N PHE A 482 -12.27 -8.84 13.02
CA PHE A 482 -13.64 -8.66 13.50
C PHE A 482 -13.73 -8.78 15.03
N THR A 483 -13.01 -9.74 15.63
CA THR A 483 -12.94 -9.90 17.08
C THR A 483 -12.41 -8.64 17.76
N ARG A 484 -11.32 -8.08 17.23
CA ARG A 484 -10.71 -6.85 17.75
C ARG A 484 -11.64 -5.64 17.63
N GLU A 485 -12.35 -5.48 16.52
CA GLU A 485 -13.30 -4.37 16.34
C GLU A 485 -14.56 -4.51 17.19
N VAL A 486 -15.12 -5.71 17.35
CA VAL A 486 -16.24 -5.95 18.27
C VAL A 486 -15.82 -5.65 19.71
N LEU A 487 -14.67 -6.15 20.16
CA LEU A 487 -14.12 -5.85 21.50
C LEU A 487 -13.96 -4.34 21.72
N ARG A 488 -13.42 -3.60 20.75
CA ARG A 488 -13.32 -2.13 20.83
C ARG A 488 -14.68 -1.43 20.85
N ALA A 489 -15.62 -1.85 20.01
CA ALA A 489 -16.94 -1.24 19.91
C ALA A 489 -17.75 -1.43 21.21
N VAL A 490 -17.82 -2.66 21.73
CA VAL A 490 -18.54 -2.95 22.97
C VAL A 490 -17.83 -2.32 24.17
N ALA A 491 -16.50 -2.35 24.27
CA ALA A 491 -15.78 -1.67 25.35
C ALA A 491 -16.09 -0.17 25.38
N ARG A 492 -16.05 0.52 24.22
CA ARG A 492 -16.42 1.96 24.12
C ARG A 492 -17.86 2.22 24.57
N LYS A 493 -18.81 1.36 24.20
CA LYS A 493 -20.22 1.44 24.65
C LYS A 493 -20.34 1.38 26.18
N HIS A 494 -19.47 0.61 26.83
CA HIS A 494 -19.36 0.48 28.28
C HIS A 494 -18.43 1.53 28.95
N GLY A 495 -17.99 2.55 28.21
CA GLY A 495 -17.10 3.62 28.74
C GLY A 495 -15.65 3.19 28.96
N LEU A 496 -15.23 2.07 28.36
CA LEU A 496 -13.90 1.48 28.51
C LEU A 496 -13.10 1.53 27.21
N LEU A 497 -11.77 1.55 27.34
CA LEU A 497 -10.83 1.39 26.25
C LEU A 497 -10.28 -0.04 26.26
N ALA A 498 -10.66 -0.84 25.26
CA ALA A 498 -9.99 -2.09 24.95
C ALA A 498 -8.73 -1.82 24.10
N THR A 499 -7.56 -2.25 24.59
CA THR A 499 -6.28 -2.11 23.89
C THR A 499 -5.52 -3.44 23.78
N PHE A 500 -4.91 -3.63 22.62
CA PHE A 500 -4.12 -4.80 22.23
C PHE A 500 -2.62 -4.45 22.16
N MET A 501 -2.22 -3.41 22.91
CA MET A 501 -0.85 -2.93 22.94
C MET A 501 0.03 -3.92 23.73
N SER A 502 1.11 -4.38 23.11
CA SER A 502 1.91 -5.53 23.58
C SER A 502 2.44 -5.37 25.00
N LYS A 503 2.73 -4.13 25.43
CA LYS A 503 3.13 -3.81 26.80
C LYS A 503 2.51 -2.48 27.21
N TYR A 504 1.38 -2.54 27.93
CA TYR A 504 0.66 -1.35 28.40
C TYR A 504 1.40 -0.61 29.53
N ALA A 505 1.88 -1.34 30.53
CA ALA A 505 2.68 -0.83 31.63
C ALA A 505 4.02 -1.59 31.72
N LEU A 506 5.11 -0.89 31.98
CA LEU A 506 6.46 -1.49 32.00
C LEU A 506 6.67 -2.43 33.19
N ASP A 507 5.98 -2.18 34.30
CA ASP A 507 6.02 -2.96 35.55
C ASP A 507 5.03 -4.13 35.61
N ASP A 508 4.21 -4.33 34.57
CA ASP A 508 3.17 -5.36 34.50
C ASP A 508 3.50 -6.42 33.43
N ILE A 509 2.69 -7.45 33.27
CA ILE A 509 2.87 -8.42 32.16
C ILE A 509 2.47 -7.78 30.80
N GLY A 510 2.83 -8.41 29.68
CA GLY A 510 2.46 -7.94 28.35
C GLY A 510 1.23 -8.65 27.80
N SER A 511 0.63 -8.12 26.72
CA SER A 511 -0.45 -8.79 25.97
C SER A 511 0.05 -9.43 24.69
N GLY A 512 -0.08 -10.75 24.61
CA GLY A 512 0.11 -11.54 23.40
C GLY A 512 -1.10 -11.60 22.48
N SER A 513 -0.88 -12.23 21.34
CA SER A 513 -1.91 -12.73 20.43
C SER A 513 -1.44 -14.09 19.93
N HIS A 514 -1.23 -15.05 20.85
CA HIS A 514 -0.60 -16.33 20.53
C HIS A 514 -1.39 -17.03 19.43
N VAL A 515 -0.67 -17.70 18.52
CA VAL A 515 -1.29 -18.38 17.38
C VAL A 515 -0.98 -19.85 17.39
N HIS A 516 -2.03 -20.67 17.47
CA HIS A 516 -1.97 -22.11 17.28
C HIS A 516 -2.05 -22.41 15.79
N ILE A 517 -1.12 -23.23 15.29
CA ILE A 517 -1.01 -23.62 13.89
C ILE A 517 -1.12 -25.14 13.78
N SER A 518 -1.99 -25.60 12.87
CA SER A 518 -1.97 -26.97 12.38
C SER A 518 -1.95 -26.99 10.84
N LEU A 519 -1.74 -28.18 10.30
CA LEU A 519 -1.73 -28.47 8.87
C LEU A 519 -2.71 -29.61 8.62
N ASP A 520 -3.55 -29.44 7.61
CA ASP A 520 -4.54 -30.42 7.20
C ASP A 520 -4.28 -30.84 5.75
N GLN A 521 -4.46 -32.12 5.46
CA GLN A 521 -4.40 -32.68 4.12
C GLN A 521 -5.66 -33.49 3.84
N ASN A 522 -6.43 -33.07 2.85
CA ASN A 522 -7.75 -33.64 2.52
C ASN A 522 -8.78 -33.59 3.68
N GLY A 523 -8.62 -32.66 4.63
CA GLY A 523 -9.49 -32.54 5.82
C GLY A 523 -9.09 -33.41 7.01
N GLU A 524 -7.91 -34.04 6.96
CA GLU A 524 -7.30 -34.75 8.10
C GLU A 524 -6.07 -33.99 8.58
N ASN A 525 -5.94 -33.78 9.88
CA ASN A 525 -4.78 -33.11 10.49
C ASN A 525 -3.51 -33.99 10.34
N VAL A 526 -2.48 -33.44 9.70
CA VAL A 526 -1.21 -34.12 9.42
C VAL A 526 -0.06 -33.71 10.33
N PHE A 527 -0.29 -32.92 11.38
CA PHE A 527 0.73 -32.76 12.44
C PHE A 527 0.87 -34.02 13.28
N LYS A 528 -0.24 -34.71 13.53
CA LYS A 528 -0.30 -35.92 14.33
C LYS A 528 0.47 -37.06 13.64
N ALA A 529 1.35 -37.73 14.39
CA ALA A 529 1.98 -38.94 13.92
C ALA A 529 0.97 -40.08 13.67
N SER A 530 1.22 -40.87 12.63
CA SER A 530 0.48 -42.11 12.33
C SER A 530 1.07 -43.34 13.00
N ASP A 531 2.27 -43.23 13.59
CA ASP A 531 3.06 -44.30 14.16
C ASP A 531 3.64 -43.95 15.54
N GLU A 532 3.69 -44.94 16.44
CA GLU A 532 4.28 -44.82 17.79
C GLU A 532 5.82 -44.65 17.77
N THR A 533 6.45 -44.85 16.61
CA THR A 533 7.89 -44.70 16.37
C THR A 533 8.32 -43.28 15.98
N SER A 534 7.37 -42.37 15.81
CA SER A 534 7.60 -40.96 15.46
C SER A 534 8.40 -40.20 16.52
N ARG A 535 9.35 -39.36 16.07
CA ARG A 535 10.10 -38.49 16.98
C ARG A 535 9.16 -37.43 17.55
N TYR A 536 9.08 -37.38 18.87
CA TYR A 536 8.25 -36.44 19.64
C TYR A 536 6.72 -36.52 19.42
N GLY A 537 6.19 -37.54 18.74
CA GLY A 537 4.74 -37.71 18.50
C GLY A 537 4.17 -36.83 17.39
N MET A 538 5.04 -36.30 16.52
CA MET A 538 4.70 -35.53 15.33
C MET A 538 4.97 -36.34 14.05
N SER A 539 4.20 -36.09 13.00
CA SER A 539 4.58 -36.56 11.66
C SER A 539 5.84 -35.84 11.18
N THR A 540 6.55 -36.43 10.21
CA THR A 540 7.69 -35.78 9.54
C THR A 540 7.30 -34.43 8.92
N VAL A 541 6.09 -34.32 8.35
CA VAL A 541 5.57 -33.06 7.77
C VAL A 541 5.39 -32.00 8.87
N GLY A 542 4.88 -32.39 10.04
CA GLY A 542 4.76 -31.50 11.19
C GLY A 542 6.11 -31.04 11.74
N GLU A 543 7.06 -31.98 11.89
CA GLU A 543 8.43 -31.67 12.36
C GLU A 543 9.14 -30.69 11.40
N GLU A 544 9.15 -31.00 10.10
CA GLU A 544 9.81 -30.18 9.08
C GLU A 544 9.21 -28.77 8.98
N PHE A 545 7.89 -28.65 8.99
CA PHE A 545 7.22 -27.35 8.98
C PHE A 545 7.55 -26.54 10.24
N MET A 546 7.46 -27.16 11.42
CA MET A 546 7.77 -26.50 12.69
C MET A 546 9.25 -26.10 12.79
N ALA A 547 10.17 -26.92 12.25
CA ALA A 547 11.60 -26.61 12.17
C ALA A 547 11.88 -25.40 11.26
N GLY A 548 11.18 -25.28 10.14
CA GLY A 548 11.18 -24.08 9.30
C GLY A 548 10.74 -22.84 10.06
N VAL A 549 9.58 -22.89 10.74
CA VAL A 549 9.08 -21.78 11.56
C VAL A 549 10.07 -21.40 12.68
N LEU A 550 10.69 -22.38 13.35
CA LEU A 550 11.70 -22.13 14.38
C LEU A 550 12.96 -21.47 13.82
N HIS A 551 13.44 -21.92 12.65
CA HIS A 551 14.63 -21.40 11.99
C HIS A 551 14.47 -19.92 11.60
N HIS A 552 13.34 -19.59 10.97
CA HIS A 552 13.04 -18.23 10.49
C HIS A 552 12.46 -17.30 11.56
N LEU A 553 12.21 -17.78 12.78
CA LEU A 553 11.53 -17.04 13.85
C LEU A 553 12.12 -15.62 14.14
N PRO A 554 13.45 -15.41 14.17
CA PRO A 554 14.03 -14.07 14.38
C PRO A 554 13.65 -13.06 13.28
N ALA A 555 13.52 -13.51 12.04
CA ALA A 555 13.12 -12.68 10.91
C ALA A 555 11.59 -12.51 10.85
N SER A 556 10.84 -13.57 11.14
CA SER A 556 9.37 -13.56 11.25
C SER A 556 8.85 -12.57 12.29
N MET A 557 9.58 -12.39 13.40
CA MET A 557 9.27 -11.39 14.43
C MET A 557 9.14 -9.96 13.90
N ALA A 558 9.77 -9.62 12.78
CA ALA A 558 9.53 -8.33 12.15
C ALA A 558 8.03 -8.15 11.82
N PHE A 559 7.32 -9.21 11.40
CA PHE A 559 5.89 -9.21 11.07
C PHE A 559 4.97 -9.53 12.25
N THR A 560 5.36 -10.46 13.13
CA THR A 560 4.53 -10.92 14.27
C THR A 560 4.70 -10.08 15.54
N ALA A 561 5.75 -9.24 15.60
CA ALA A 561 6.06 -8.30 16.68
C ALA A 561 6.53 -6.94 16.07
N PRO A 562 5.66 -6.20 15.35
CA PRO A 562 6.10 -5.22 14.36
C PRO A 562 6.41 -3.81 14.89
N VAL A 563 6.21 -3.53 16.18
CA VAL A 563 6.40 -2.19 16.78
C VAL A 563 7.44 -2.22 17.91
N PRO A 564 8.07 -1.09 18.29
CA PRO A 564 9.08 -1.11 19.36
C PRO A 564 8.55 -1.68 20.68
N ASN A 565 7.30 -1.36 21.03
CA ASN A 565 6.61 -1.86 22.23
C ASN A 565 6.40 -3.38 22.25
N SER A 566 6.43 -4.05 21.09
CA SER A 566 6.42 -5.51 21.01
C SER A 566 7.60 -6.13 21.77
N TYR A 567 8.76 -5.49 21.73
CA TYR A 567 10.00 -6.03 22.29
C TYR A 567 10.09 -5.81 23.81
N ASP A 568 9.36 -4.82 24.35
CA ASP A 568 9.16 -4.63 25.80
C ASP A 568 8.32 -5.78 26.43
N ARG A 569 7.53 -6.50 25.61
CA ARG A 569 6.83 -7.74 26.01
C ARG A 569 7.77 -8.95 25.98
N ILE A 570 8.56 -9.10 24.91
CA ILE A 570 9.41 -10.28 24.66
C ILE A 570 10.65 -10.23 25.57
N VAL A 571 10.48 -10.59 26.85
CA VAL A 571 11.53 -10.64 27.88
C VAL A 571 11.47 -11.97 28.65
N PRO A 572 12.58 -12.48 29.20
CA PRO A 572 12.57 -13.76 29.92
C PRO A 572 11.69 -13.77 31.18
N ASN A 573 11.10 -14.91 31.52
CA ASN A 573 10.26 -15.13 32.71
C ASN A 573 8.93 -14.35 32.70
N THR A 574 8.35 -14.14 31.52
CA THR A 574 7.03 -13.49 31.33
C THR A 574 6.10 -14.29 30.42
N TRP A 575 6.39 -15.58 30.20
CA TRP A 575 5.66 -16.46 29.27
C TRP A 575 5.53 -15.90 27.84
N SER A 576 6.44 -15.02 27.44
CA SER A 576 6.37 -14.30 26.15
C SER A 576 7.17 -14.97 25.02
N GLY A 577 7.92 -16.04 25.32
CA GLY A 577 8.77 -16.74 24.36
C GLY A 577 10.03 -15.95 23.99
N ALA A 578 10.92 -15.71 24.95
CA ALA A 578 12.10 -14.85 24.76
C ALA A 578 13.26 -15.53 23.99
N TYR A 579 13.27 -16.85 23.88
CA TYR A 579 14.39 -17.62 23.35
C TYR A 579 13.98 -18.44 22.13
N GLN A 580 14.86 -18.50 21.11
CA GLN A 580 14.66 -19.28 19.89
C GLN A 580 14.83 -20.78 20.20
N CYS A 581 13.77 -21.34 20.77
CA CYS A 581 13.67 -22.73 21.19
C CYS A 581 12.21 -23.16 21.12
N TRP A 582 12.01 -24.47 21.14
CA TRP A 582 10.71 -25.09 21.29
C TRP A 582 10.73 -26.03 22.50
N GLY A 583 9.56 -26.36 23.04
CA GLY A 583 9.43 -27.33 24.14
C GLY A 583 8.04 -27.93 24.20
N LYS A 584 7.92 -29.09 24.85
CA LYS A 584 6.64 -29.77 25.04
C LYS A 584 5.86 -29.08 26.15
N GLU A 585 4.71 -28.50 25.80
CA GLU A 585 3.86 -27.72 26.69
C GLU A 585 4.53 -26.53 27.43
N ASN A 586 5.79 -26.21 27.12
CA ASN A 586 6.58 -25.20 27.81
C ASN A 586 6.14 -23.78 27.45
N ARG A 587 5.50 -23.07 28.39
CA ARG A 587 5.02 -21.69 28.22
C ARG A 587 6.13 -20.62 28.11
N GLU A 588 7.39 -20.93 28.42
CA GLU A 588 8.54 -20.02 28.21
C GLU A 588 9.25 -20.23 26.87
N ALA A 589 8.98 -21.34 26.16
CA ALA A 589 9.50 -21.55 24.82
C ALA A 589 8.78 -20.64 23.80
N ALA A 590 9.47 -20.22 22.74
CA ALA A 590 8.84 -19.37 21.72
C ALA A 590 7.89 -20.15 20.81
N LEU A 591 8.17 -21.45 20.61
CA LEU A 591 7.23 -22.42 20.05
C LEU A 591 6.86 -23.48 21.10
N ARG A 592 5.58 -23.73 21.31
CA ARG A 592 5.08 -24.72 22.29
C ARG A 592 4.23 -25.76 21.56
N THR A 593 4.59 -27.04 21.63
CA THR A 593 3.68 -28.09 21.12
C THR A 593 2.54 -28.31 22.09
N ALA A 594 1.34 -28.60 21.56
CA ALA A 594 0.13 -28.82 22.33
C ALA A 594 -0.43 -30.24 22.12
N CYS A 595 -0.86 -30.87 23.22
CA CYS A 595 -1.62 -32.11 23.27
C CYS A 595 -2.99 -31.82 23.91
N PRO A 596 -3.95 -31.21 23.18
CA PRO A 596 -5.23 -30.79 23.75
C PRO A 596 -6.08 -31.99 24.22
N PRO A 597 -6.98 -31.79 25.20
CA PRO A 597 -7.81 -32.86 25.74
C PRO A 597 -8.59 -33.62 24.65
N GLY A 598 -8.47 -34.95 24.64
CA GLY A 598 -9.05 -35.82 23.62
C GLY A 598 -8.06 -36.32 22.56
N ILE A 599 -6.85 -35.75 22.50
CA ILE A 599 -5.71 -36.35 21.80
C ILE A 599 -5.01 -37.34 22.74
N PRO A 600 -4.57 -38.53 22.26
CA PRO A 600 -3.80 -39.47 23.07
C PRO A 600 -2.47 -38.87 23.55
N ASP A 601 -2.14 -39.10 24.83
CA ASP A 601 -0.94 -38.58 25.48
C ASP A 601 0.33 -38.80 24.65
N GLY A 602 1.11 -37.74 24.50
CA GLY A 602 2.39 -37.76 23.78
C GLY A 602 2.29 -37.51 22.26
N LEU A 603 1.10 -37.44 21.68
CA LEU A 603 0.89 -37.00 20.29
C LEU A 603 0.66 -35.49 20.20
N VAL A 604 1.11 -34.88 19.11
CA VAL A 604 0.98 -33.43 18.88
C VAL A 604 0.00 -33.16 17.74
N SER A 605 -1.04 -32.36 17.99
CA SER A 605 -2.01 -31.94 16.95
C SER A 605 -1.68 -30.59 16.33
N ASN A 606 -0.96 -29.74 17.05
CA ASN A 606 -0.67 -28.37 16.68
C ASN A 606 0.49 -27.82 17.52
N PHE A 607 1.07 -26.71 17.07
CA PHE A 607 2.02 -25.94 17.85
C PHE A 607 1.57 -24.49 17.97
N GLU A 608 2.03 -23.82 19.02
CA GLU A 608 1.68 -22.46 19.41
C GLU A 608 2.90 -21.55 19.23
N ILE A 609 2.70 -20.35 18.67
CA ILE A 609 3.74 -19.33 18.50
C ILE A 609 3.47 -18.18 19.48
N LYS A 610 4.36 -18.02 20.47
CA LYS A 610 4.20 -17.04 21.57
C LYS A 610 4.72 -15.64 21.22
N SER A 611 5.62 -15.55 20.24
CA SER A 611 6.21 -14.33 19.69
C SER A 611 5.31 -13.66 18.64
N PHE A 612 4.00 -13.65 18.89
CA PHE A 612 2.96 -12.99 18.10
C PHE A 612 2.14 -12.10 19.03
N ASP A 613 1.86 -10.84 18.63
CA ASP A 613 1.20 -9.85 19.49
C ASP A 613 0.01 -9.12 18.84
N GLY A 614 -0.68 -8.33 19.66
CA GLY A 614 -1.84 -7.55 19.26
C GLY A 614 -1.58 -6.43 18.24
N CYS A 615 -0.32 -6.06 18.00
CA CYS A 615 0.10 -5.07 17.01
C CYS A 615 0.44 -5.68 15.64
N ALA A 616 0.57 -7.01 15.54
CA ALA A 616 0.75 -7.72 14.28
C ALA A 616 -0.40 -7.49 13.29
N ASN A 617 -0.05 -7.33 12.00
CA ASN A 617 -1.01 -7.52 10.91
C ASN A 617 -1.15 -9.04 10.70
N PRO A 618 -2.33 -9.65 10.90
CA PRO A 618 -2.47 -11.10 10.89
C PRO A 618 -2.13 -11.73 9.55
N TYR A 619 -2.51 -11.11 8.42
CA TYR A 619 -2.18 -11.62 7.10
C TYR A 619 -0.67 -11.70 6.87
N LEU A 620 0.07 -10.65 7.25
CA LEU A 620 1.52 -10.61 7.08
C LEU A 620 2.24 -11.55 8.06
N GLY A 621 1.74 -11.66 9.30
CA GLY A 621 2.27 -12.61 10.29
C GLY A 621 2.08 -14.06 9.86
N LEU A 622 0.85 -14.44 9.48
CA LEU A 622 0.53 -15.78 8.99
C LEU A 622 1.25 -16.10 7.67
N ALA A 623 1.36 -15.16 6.73
CA ALA A 623 2.11 -15.37 5.49
C ALA A 623 3.61 -15.65 5.75
N ALA A 624 4.23 -14.96 6.72
CA ALA A 624 5.60 -15.25 7.13
C ALA A 624 5.74 -16.65 7.75
N ILE A 625 4.77 -17.07 8.58
CA ILE A 625 4.72 -18.42 9.18
C ILE A 625 4.57 -19.50 8.09
N VAL A 626 3.64 -19.32 7.14
CA VAL A 626 3.44 -20.25 6.00
C VAL A 626 4.73 -20.40 5.20
N ALA A 627 5.38 -19.30 4.85
CA ALA A 627 6.61 -19.34 4.05
C ALA A 627 7.78 -20.01 4.78
N ALA A 628 7.95 -19.69 6.06
CA ALA A 628 8.96 -20.32 6.91
C ALA A 628 8.75 -21.84 7.02
N GLY A 629 7.51 -22.29 7.23
CA GLY A 629 7.20 -23.72 7.32
C GLY A 629 7.29 -24.45 5.97
N ILE A 630 6.89 -23.82 4.87
CA ILE A 630 7.08 -24.36 3.51
C ILE A 630 8.57 -24.53 3.18
N ASP A 631 9.43 -23.61 3.61
CA ASP A 631 10.86 -23.77 3.45
C ASP A 631 11.42 -24.90 4.33
N GLY A 632 10.92 -25.07 5.55
CA GLY A 632 11.21 -26.22 6.40
C GLY A 632 10.95 -27.56 5.72
N LEU A 633 9.77 -27.69 5.08
CA LEU A 633 9.39 -28.84 4.24
C LEU A 633 10.30 -29.00 3.00
N ARG A 634 10.69 -27.92 2.34
CA ARG A 634 11.56 -27.97 1.14
C ARG A 634 12.99 -28.35 1.45
N ARG A 635 13.49 -27.98 2.63
CA ARG A 635 14.86 -28.24 3.09
C ARG A 635 14.99 -29.46 4.00
N HIS A 636 13.88 -30.15 4.31
CA HIS A 636 13.81 -31.27 5.26
C HIS A 636 14.49 -30.95 6.59
N LEU A 637 14.13 -29.80 7.19
CA LEU A 637 14.75 -29.33 8.42
C LEU A 637 14.29 -30.18 9.61
N SER A 638 15.24 -30.68 10.41
CA SER A 638 14.94 -31.37 11.67
C SER A 638 14.82 -30.38 12.83
N LEU A 639 13.96 -30.66 13.81
CA LEU A 639 13.95 -29.88 15.06
C LEU A 639 15.20 -30.19 15.92
N PRO A 640 15.72 -29.22 16.69
CA PRO A 640 16.66 -29.50 17.77
C PRO A 640 15.95 -30.27 18.89
N GLU A 641 16.69 -30.78 19.88
CA GLU A 641 16.07 -31.35 21.08
C GLU A 641 15.19 -30.31 21.81
N PRO A 642 14.04 -30.72 22.38
CA PRO A 642 13.12 -29.82 23.06
C PRO A 642 13.73 -29.27 24.36
N VAL A 643 13.36 -28.03 24.68
CA VAL A 643 13.66 -27.39 25.95
C VAL A 643 12.44 -27.50 26.84
N ASP A 644 12.40 -28.52 27.70
CA ASP A 644 11.28 -28.81 28.61
C ASP A 644 11.43 -28.14 30.01
N THR A 645 12.41 -27.24 30.16
CA THR A 645 12.63 -26.41 31.36
C THR A 645 12.57 -24.92 31.00
N ASN A 646 12.57 -24.01 31.99
CA ASN A 646 12.68 -22.58 31.70
C ASN A 646 14.01 -22.29 30.96
N PRO A 647 13.99 -21.82 29.69
CA PRO A 647 15.21 -21.59 28.91
C PRO A 647 16.14 -20.54 29.52
N HIS A 648 15.61 -19.61 30.33
CA HIS A 648 16.41 -18.61 31.04
C HIS A 648 17.27 -19.21 32.15
N SER A 649 16.89 -20.37 32.71
CA SER A 649 17.58 -21.02 33.82
C SER A 649 18.70 -21.97 33.37
N LEU A 650 18.80 -22.26 32.07
CA LEU A 650 19.84 -23.12 31.52
C LEU A 650 21.23 -22.47 31.61
N ALA A 651 22.27 -23.30 31.77
CA ALA A 651 23.66 -22.84 31.72
C ALA A 651 24.07 -22.52 30.26
N ASP A 652 23.73 -23.41 29.34
CA ASP A 652 23.82 -23.18 27.89
C ASP A 652 22.44 -22.76 27.38
N LYS A 653 22.24 -21.45 27.22
CA LYS A 653 20.93 -20.87 26.89
C LYS A 653 20.73 -20.88 25.37
N PRO A 654 19.53 -21.21 24.87
CA PRO A 654 19.22 -21.07 23.45
C PRO A 654 19.42 -19.63 22.96
N HIS A 655 19.51 -19.44 21.64
CA HIS A 655 19.72 -18.10 21.08
C HIS A 655 18.60 -17.14 21.51
N ARG A 656 18.98 -15.91 21.91
CA ARG A 656 18.01 -14.88 22.30
C ARG A 656 17.29 -14.39 21.05
N LEU A 657 15.96 -14.43 21.03
CA LEU A 657 15.20 -13.77 19.97
C LEU A 657 15.42 -12.25 20.00
N PRO A 658 15.31 -11.55 18.86
CA PRO A 658 15.52 -10.11 18.75
C PRO A 658 14.94 -9.32 19.94
N ALA A 659 15.78 -8.50 20.57
CA ALA A 659 15.43 -7.65 21.70
C ALA A 659 14.97 -6.24 21.27
N SER A 660 14.98 -5.97 19.95
CA SER A 660 14.51 -4.70 19.39
C SER A 660 13.96 -4.86 17.96
N LEU A 661 13.15 -3.90 17.54
CA LEU A 661 12.64 -3.81 16.16
C LEU A 661 13.78 -3.67 15.13
N SER A 662 14.93 -3.09 15.52
CA SER A 662 16.09 -3.02 14.61
C SER A 662 16.68 -4.41 14.36
N GLU A 663 16.86 -5.21 15.42
CA GLU A 663 17.43 -6.56 15.32
C GLU A 663 16.54 -7.49 14.46
N SER A 664 15.21 -7.42 14.57
CA SER A 664 14.32 -8.22 13.73
C SER A 664 14.34 -7.79 12.26
N LEU A 665 14.52 -6.49 11.97
CA LEU A 665 14.71 -5.99 10.62
C LEU A 665 16.07 -6.39 10.02
N GLU A 666 17.11 -6.49 10.84
CA GLU A 666 18.42 -7.02 10.45
C GLU A 666 18.40 -8.54 10.24
N ALA A 667 17.65 -9.28 11.05
CA ALA A 667 17.39 -10.70 10.84
C ALA A 667 16.64 -10.92 9.52
N LEU A 668 15.54 -10.18 9.30
CA LEU A 668 14.79 -10.19 8.05
C LEU A 668 15.64 -9.82 6.82
N GLN A 669 16.63 -8.93 6.96
CA GLN A 669 17.53 -8.62 5.84
C GLN A 669 18.52 -9.75 5.50
N LYS A 670 18.77 -10.69 6.42
CA LYS A 670 19.64 -11.86 6.23
C LYS A 670 18.86 -13.10 5.77
N ASP A 671 17.54 -13.06 5.81
CA ASP A 671 16.64 -14.17 5.56
C ASP A 671 16.13 -14.17 4.11
N SER A 672 16.82 -14.90 3.23
CA SER A 672 16.49 -14.92 1.79
C SER A 672 15.07 -15.43 1.51
N VAL A 673 14.59 -16.41 2.29
CA VAL A 673 13.27 -17.02 2.10
C VAL A 673 12.18 -15.99 2.33
N LEU A 674 12.26 -15.25 3.44
CA LEU A 674 11.28 -14.21 3.74
C LEU A 674 11.48 -12.94 2.89
N THR A 675 12.69 -12.64 2.41
CA THR A 675 12.87 -11.52 1.46
C THR A 675 12.40 -11.82 0.05
N ASP A 676 12.43 -13.09 -0.39
CA ASP A 676 12.00 -13.48 -1.73
C ASP A 676 10.48 -13.69 -1.80
N LEU A 677 9.84 -14.04 -0.67
CA LEU A 677 8.38 -14.16 -0.56
C LEU A 677 7.66 -12.81 -0.71
N PHE A 678 8.09 -11.80 0.04
CA PHE A 678 7.44 -10.49 0.05
C PHE A 678 8.06 -9.61 -1.04
N SER A 679 7.23 -8.99 -1.88
CA SER A 679 7.74 -8.14 -2.96
C SER A 679 8.68 -7.04 -2.45
N GLU A 680 9.71 -6.68 -3.22
CA GLU A 680 10.69 -5.66 -2.83
C GLU A 680 9.99 -4.34 -2.42
N LYS A 681 8.93 -3.95 -3.15
CA LYS A 681 8.07 -2.80 -2.81
C LYS A 681 7.45 -2.93 -1.41
N LEU A 682 6.86 -4.08 -1.09
CA LEU A 682 6.22 -4.34 0.21
C LEU A 682 7.26 -4.35 1.33
N LEU A 683 8.42 -4.99 1.13
CA LEU A 683 9.52 -4.99 2.09
C LEU A 683 10.09 -3.58 2.33
N VAL A 684 10.21 -2.76 1.29
CA VAL A 684 10.63 -1.36 1.40
C VAL A 684 9.60 -0.54 2.17
N ALA A 685 8.31 -0.67 1.87
CA ALA A 685 7.24 0.00 2.61
C ALA A 685 7.24 -0.38 4.09
N ILE A 686 7.29 -1.68 4.37
CA ILE A 686 7.32 -2.24 5.73
C ILE A 686 8.57 -1.78 6.51
N LYS A 687 9.77 -1.86 5.90
CA LYS A 687 11.02 -1.35 6.49
C LYS A 687 10.94 0.16 6.73
N GLY A 688 10.29 0.92 5.84
CA GLY A 688 10.06 2.36 5.97
C GLY A 688 9.16 2.71 7.15
N ILE A 689 7.98 2.10 7.23
CA ILE A 689 7.02 2.28 8.33
C ILE A 689 7.66 1.98 9.68
N ARG A 690 8.32 0.82 9.80
CA ARG A 690 8.98 0.38 11.04
C ARG A 690 10.15 1.28 11.45
N LYS A 691 10.93 1.79 10.50
CA LYS A 691 12.00 2.79 10.76
C LYS A 691 11.44 4.14 11.22
N VAL A 692 10.30 4.59 10.67
CA VAL A 692 9.62 5.82 11.13
C VAL A 692 9.04 5.63 12.53
N MET A 693 8.47 4.47 12.84
CA MET A 693 7.99 4.14 14.19
C MET A 693 9.14 4.21 15.22
N TRP A 694 10.26 3.53 14.95
CA TRP A 694 11.46 3.60 15.79
C TRP A 694 12.01 5.03 15.94
N GLY A 695 12.08 5.78 14.83
CA GLY A 695 12.53 7.18 14.85
C GLY A 695 11.62 8.08 15.68
N ASN A 696 10.30 7.93 15.58
CA ASN A 696 9.35 8.76 16.31
C ASN A 696 9.35 8.46 17.82
N THR A 697 9.65 7.23 18.27
CA THR A 697 9.79 6.93 19.71
C THR A 697 10.94 7.73 20.35
N MET A 698 12.02 8.02 19.61
CA MET A 698 13.14 8.86 20.08
C MET A 698 12.83 10.36 20.13
N PHE A 699 11.75 10.83 19.50
CA PHE A 699 11.34 12.24 19.44
C PHE A 699 9.92 12.46 19.99
N GLY A 700 9.38 11.50 20.75
CA GLY A 700 7.97 11.35 21.11
C GLY A 700 7.40 12.29 22.16
N THR A 701 7.71 13.59 22.12
CA THR A 701 6.94 14.63 22.82
C THR A 701 6.59 15.72 21.82
N ILE A 702 5.33 16.17 21.81
CA ILE A 702 4.71 17.10 20.83
C ILE A 702 4.23 16.40 19.54
N SER A 703 2.94 16.05 19.49
CA SER A 703 2.01 16.50 18.43
C SER A 703 0.65 15.80 18.54
N ALA A 704 -0.27 16.39 19.29
CA ALA A 704 -1.70 16.09 19.16
C ALA A 704 -2.50 17.40 19.12
N SER A 705 -2.92 17.85 17.93
CA SER A 705 -4.14 18.65 17.71
C SER A 705 -4.33 19.13 16.25
N LEU A 706 -5.61 19.24 15.90
CA LEU A 706 -6.23 20.07 14.86
C LEU A 706 -6.16 19.66 13.37
N TYR A 707 -7.34 19.29 12.85
CA TYR A 707 -7.75 19.30 11.44
C TYR A 707 -8.57 20.58 11.17
N ILE A 708 -8.13 21.43 10.23
CA ILE A 708 -8.98 22.37 9.47
C ILE A 708 -8.41 22.43 8.02
N SER A 709 -9.25 22.71 7.01
CA SER A 709 -8.93 22.55 5.57
C SER A 709 -9.21 23.82 4.76
N LEU A 710 -8.30 24.11 3.82
CA LEU A 710 -8.40 25.16 2.80
C LEU A 710 -8.11 24.57 1.43
N THR A 711 -9.02 24.77 0.48
CA THR A 711 -8.90 24.35 -0.92
C THR A 711 -8.54 25.58 -1.75
N LEU A 712 -7.49 25.51 -2.58
CA LEU A 712 -7.03 26.64 -3.40
C LEU A 712 -6.58 26.15 -4.77
N LEU A 713 -7.50 26.06 -5.71
CA LEU A 713 -7.30 25.37 -6.97
C LEU A 713 -6.40 26.17 -7.90
N LEU A 714 -5.26 25.59 -8.28
CA LEU A 714 -4.30 26.15 -9.23
C LEU A 714 -4.24 25.25 -10.46
N ILE A 715 -4.59 25.79 -11.63
CA ILE A 715 -4.45 25.08 -12.91
C ILE A 715 -3.11 25.49 -13.52
N THR A 716 -2.41 24.57 -14.17
CA THR A 716 -1.12 24.85 -14.83
C THR A 716 -1.21 24.62 -16.34
N GLU A 717 -0.57 25.50 -17.12
CA GLU A 717 -0.38 25.21 -18.54
C GLU A 717 0.68 24.10 -18.73
N PRO A 718 0.48 23.14 -19.66
CA PRO A 718 1.50 22.18 -20.02
C PRO A 718 2.64 22.89 -20.75
N ALA A 719 3.85 22.86 -20.16
CA ALA A 719 5.05 23.50 -20.70
C ALA A 719 5.53 22.81 -21.99
N PHE A 720 4.96 23.20 -23.13
CA PHE A 720 5.21 22.61 -24.45
C PHE A 720 6.69 22.68 -24.87
N GLU A 721 7.41 23.74 -24.44
CA GLU A 721 8.83 23.93 -24.71
C GLU A 721 9.73 23.00 -23.88
N GLU A 722 9.39 22.68 -22.63
CA GLU A 722 10.19 21.74 -21.83
C GLU A 722 10.08 20.32 -22.39
N PHE A 723 8.92 19.91 -22.89
CA PHE A 723 8.75 18.59 -23.51
C PHE A 723 9.48 18.51 -24.86
N HIS A 724 9.49 19.57 -25.68
CA HIS A 724 10.33 19.60 -26.89
C HIS A 724 11.83 19.71 -26.60
N ALA A 725 12.25 20.41 -25.54
CA ALA A 725 13.64 20.42 -25.08
C ALA A 725 14.08 19.04 -24.58
N HIS A 726 13.22 18.34 -23.83
CA HIS A 726 13.48 16.96 -23.40
C HIS A 726 13.31 15.94 -24.54
N GLN A 727 12.54 16.23 -25.59
CA GLN A 727 12.50 15.45 -26.82
C GLN A 727 13.80 15.64 -27.63
N ARG A 728 14.44 16.82 -27.59
CA ARG A 728 15.81 17.00 -28.09
C ARG A 728 16.81 16.21 -27.25
N LEU A 729 16.76 16.29 -25.91
CA LEU A 729 17.64 15.49 -25.05
C LEU A 729 17.44 13.98 -25.25
N MET A 730 16.20 13.50 -25.39
CA MET A 730 15.93 12.10 -25.73
C MET A 730 16.48 11.71 -27.09
N LYS A 731 16.33 12.56 -28.13
CA LYS A 731 16.93 12.32 -29.45
C LYS A 731 18.47 12.37 -29.40
N GLU A 732 19.06 13.28 -28.63
CA GLU A 732 20.50 13.39 -28.44
C GLU A 732 21.08 12.23 -27.65
N ASP A 733 20.41 11.73 -26.60
CA ASP A 733 20.80 10.53 -25.87
C ASP A 733 20.60 9.27 -26.73
N LEU A 734 19.53 9.20 -27.53
CA LEU A 734 19.31 8.13 -28.50
C LEU A 734 20.41 8.09 -29.57
N HIS A 735 20.88 9.24 -30.08
CA HIS A 735 21.96 9.34 -31.08
C HIS A 735 23.37 9.20 -30.48
N ARG A 736 23.67 9.78 -29.31
CA ARG A 736 24.99 9.64 -28.66
C ARG A 736 25.30 8.19 -28.32
N SER A 737 24.28 7.40 -27.98
CA SER A 737 24.45 5.97 -27.70
C SER A 737 24.52 5.08 -28.96
N ASP A 738 24.43 5.64 -30.18
CA ASP A 738 24.79 4.97 -31.44
C ASP A 738 26.21 5.28 -31.94
N ALA A 739 26.83 6.36 -31.45
CA ALA A 739 28.16 6.83 -31.90
C ALA A 739 29.36 6.19 -31.17
N GLY A 740 29.13 5.49 -30.06
CA GLY A 740 30.16 4.65 -29.41
C GLY A 740 31.26 5.36 -28.61
N GLU A 741 31.24 6.69 -28.48
CA GLU A 741 32.19 7.43 -27.63
C GLU A 741 31.75 7.47 -26.15
N GLU A 742 32.67 7.19 -25.21
CA GLU A 742 32.44 7.46 -23.79
C GLU A 742 32.50 8.97 -23.49
N PRO A 743 31.60 9.52 -22.66
CA PRO A 743 31.63 10.93 -22.29
C PRO A 743 32.83 11.25 -21.38
N ARG A 744 33.87 11.86 -21.97
CA ARG A 744 34.97 12.47 -21.20
C ARG A 744 34.47 13.73 -20.48
N TYR A 745 34.33 13.66 -19.16
CA TYR A 745 34.27 14.86 -18.31
C TYR A 745 35.68 15.24 -17.82
N ASN A 746 36.36 16.04 -18.63
CA ASN A 746 37.53 16.88 -18.34
C ASN A 746 37.42 18.05 -19.33
N THR A 747 37.57 19.34 -19.02
CA THR A 747 38.05 20.12 -17.84
C THR A 747 37.73 21.61 -18.17
N PRO A 748 38.16 22.67 -17.42
CA PRO A 748 38.76 22.74 -16.09
C PRO A 748 38.00 23.70 -15.13
N PHE A 749 38.28 23.62 -13.83
CA PHE A 749 38.74 24.79 -13.07
C PHE A 749 39.57 24.32 -11.88
N HIS A 750 40.72 24.97 -11.64
CA HIS A 750 41.65 24.58 -10.60
C HIS A 750 41.09 24.83 -9.20
N LEU A 751 41.20 23.83 -8.32
CA LEU A 751 41.19 24.04 -6.87
C LEU A 751 42.57 24.57 -6.44
N PRO A 752 42.66 25.72 -5.76
CA PRO A 752 43.76 25.99 -4.85
C PRO A 752 43.65 25.05 -3.65
N VAL A 753 44.75 24.42 -3.29
CA VAL A 753 44.91 23.78 -1.98
C VAL A 753 45.04 24.89 -0.93
N ASP A 754 44.03 25.06 -0.07
CA ASP A 754 44.24 25.33 1.36
C ASP A 754 42.93 25.41 2.16
N SER A 755 43.04 25.31 3.49
CA SER A 755 41.99 25.44 4.53
C SER A 755 41.24 24.18 5.00
N ALA A 756 42.00 23.09 5.24
CA ALA A 756 41.65 22.13 6.28
C ALA A 756 41.76 22.77 7.70
N ALA A 757 40.91 23.76 8.02
CA ALA A 757 41.10 24.61 9.19
C ALA A 757 39.81 25.29 9.75
N PHE A 758 38.65 24.61 9.80
CA PHE A 758 37.55 25.05 10.67
C PHE A 758 36.77 23.85 11.25
N VAL A 759 36.18 24.02 12.44
CA VAL A 759 35.50 22.97 13.25
C VAL A 759 36.44 21.97 13.98
N ARG A 760 37.41 22.51 14.74
CA ARG A 760 37.89 21.91 16.01
C ARG A 760 38.24 23.01 17.03
N ARG A 761 37.27 23.34 17.91
CA ARG A 761 37.28 24.18 19.14
C ARG A 761 35.83 24.69 19.31
N GLN A 762 35.12 24.63 20.43
CA GLN A 762 35.26 23.99 21.76
C GLN A 762 34.05 23.04 21.93
N PHE A 763 33.97 22.03 22.79
CA PHE A 763 34.41 21.93 24.19
C PHE A 763 35.13 20.61 24.49
N SER A 764 36.07 20.67 25.43
CA SER A 764 36.68 19.50 26.06
C SER A 764 36.01 19.18 27.40
N LEU A 765 35.73 17.91 27.66
CA LEU A 765 35.99 17.33 28.98
C LEU A 765 36.50 15.90 28.78
N SER A 766 37.68 15.66 29.33
CA SER A 766 38.45 14.43 29.22
C SER A 766 38.12 13.44 30.33
N SER A 767 38.15 12.14 30.06
CA SER A 767 39.12 11.25 30.73
C SER A 767 39.07 9.80 30.18
N TYR A 768 40.18 9.08 30.37
CA TYR A 768 40.37 7.64 30.14
C TYR A 768 40.29 7.09 28.71
N ALA A 769 41.44 7.17 28.03
CA ALA A 769 41.88 6.13 27.10
C ALA A 769 42.67 5.05 27.86
N ASN A 770 42.54 3.76 27.46
CA ASN A 770 43.66 2.90 27.04
C ASN A 770 43.25 1.43 26.83
N GLN A 771 44.08 0.68 26.09
CA GLN A 771 43.97 -0.75 25.73
C GLN A 771 42.84 -1.05 24.72
N GLY A 772 43.07 -1.31 23.43
CA GLY A 772 44.29 -1.36 22.64
C GLY A 772 44.69 -2.78 22.23
N LEU A 773 44.45 -3.19 20.96
CA LEU A 773 45.25 -4.22 20.28
C LEU A 773 45.10 -4.23 18.75
N LYS A 774 46.25 -3.98 18.09
CA LYS A 774 46.73 -4.42 16.75
C LYS A 774 45.75 -4.64 15.59
N VAL A 775 45.93 -3.78 14.57
CA VAL A 775 45.66 -4.08 13.16
C VAL A 775 46.67 -5.13 12.65
N CYS A 776 46.19 -6.12 11.90
CA CYS A 776 47.00 -6.90 10.95
C CYS A 776 46.47 -6.68 9.54
N HIS A 777 47.28 -6.09 8.66
CA HIS A 777 46.97 -6.02 7.23
C HIS A 777 47.31 -7.35 6.55
N SER A 778 46.34 -7.93 5.87
CA SER A 778 46.59 -8.60 4.58
C SER A 778 45.45 -8.25 3.63
N ALA A 779 45.78 -7.64 2.50
CA ALA A 779 44.80 -7.19 1.53
C ALA A 779 44.50 -8.33 0.53
N SER A 780 43.22 -8.65 0.39
CA SER A 780 42.70 -9.27 -0.84
C SER A 780 41.55 -8.40 -1.31
N SER A 781 41.80 -7.62 -2.36
CA SER A 781 40.82 -6.72 -2.96
C SER A 781 39.73 -7.55 -3.66
N ARG A 782 38.61 -7.80 -2.97
CA ARG A 782 37.39 -8.25 -3.64
C ARG A 782 36.64 -7.04 -4.19
N LEU A 783 36.36 -7.11 -5.48
CA LEU A 783 35.70 -6.05 -6.26
C LEU A 783 34.30 -5.74 -5.70
N ALA A 784 33.90 -4.47 -5.82
CA ALA A 784 32.51 -4.07 -5.63
C ALA A 784 31.61 -4.79 -6.67
N PRO A 785 30.35 -5.11 -6.33
CA PRO A 785 29.43 -5.74 -7.28
C PRO A 785 29.16 -4.78 -8.44
N THR A 786 29.39 -5.27 -9.67
CA THR A 786 29.19 -4.49 -10.89
C THR A 786 27.71 -4.30 -11.19
N LEU A 787 27.29 -3.05 -11.39
CA LEU A 787 26.00 -2.74 -12.00
C LEU A 787 25.90 -3.44 -13.37
N LYS A 788 24.82 -4.21 -13.59
CA LYS A 788 24.54 -4.85 -14.88
C LYS A 788 24.30 -3.76 -15.97
N LYS A 789 25.33 -3.43 -16.77
CA LYS A 789 25.18 -2.59 -17.97
C LYS A 789 24.26 -3.31 -18.97
N ARG A 790 23.16 -2.67 -19.38
CA ARG A 790 22.26 -3.14 -20.45
C ARG A 790 22.99 -2.99 -21.79
N ILE A 791 23.02 -4.04 -22.61
CA ILE A 791 23.75 -4.01 -23.90
C ILE A 791 22.87 -3.43 -25.01
N ARG A 792 23.48 -2.56 -25.84
CA ARG A 792 22.87 -1.99 -27.05
C ARG A 792 23.39 -2.73 -28.29
N TRP A 793 22.51 -3.06 -29.21
CA TRP A 793 22.86 -3.68 -30.50
C TRP A 793 23.29 -2.59 -31.49
N THR A 794 24.60 -2.39 -31.65
CA THR A 794 25.13 -1.46 -32.65
C THR A 794 24.96 -2.01 -34.08
N PRO A 795 24.97 -1.16 -35.13
CA PRO A 795 24.85 -1.61 -36.51
C PRO A 795 25.88 -2.67 -36.91
N ASP A 796 27.14 -2.53 -36.49
CA ASP A 796 28.19 -3.52 -36.77
C ASP A 796 27.95 -4.87 -36.09
N LEU A 797 27.50 -4.85 -34.83
CA LEU A 797 27.18 -6.06 -34.07
C LEU A 797 25.94 -6.75 -34.65
N HIS A 798 24.97 -5.99 -35.13
CA HIS A 798 23.81 -6.52 -35.86
C HIS A 798 24.22 -7.10 -37.22
N ASN A 799 25.09 -6.44 -37.98
CA ASN A 799 25.58 -6.93 -39.27
C ASN A 799 26.41 -8.24 -39.11
N GLN A 800 27.20 -8.37 -38.05
CA GLN A 800 27.87 -9.62 -37.71
C GLN A 800 26.86 -10.72 -37.33
N PHE A 801 25.84 -10.38 -36.55
CA PHE A 801 24.74 -11.28 -36.21
C PHE A 801 23.99 -11.78 -37.46
N VAL A 802 23.64 -10.90 -38.41
CA VAL A 802 22.96 -11.27 -39.66
C VAL A 802 23.83 -12.21 -40.50
N LYS A 803 25.12 -11.90 -40.68
CA LYS A 803 26.06 -12.80 -41.38
C LYS A 803 26.18 -14.18 -40.72
N CYS A 804 26.10 -14.25 -39.39
CA CYS A 804 26.07 -15.53 -38.67
C CYS A 804 24.75 -16.29 -38.91
N VAL A 805 23.62 -15.59 -38.93
CA VAL A 805 22.29 -16.17 -39.24
C VAL A 805 22.22 -16.70 -40.67
N GLU A 806 22.68 -15.93 -41.66
CA GLU A 806 22.76 -16.36 -43.06
C GLU A 806 23.65 -17.60 -43.22
N ARG A 807 24.85 -17.58 -42.63
CA ARG A 807 25.80 -18.70 -42.65
C ARG A 807 25.31 -19.95 -41.92
N LEU A 808 24.33 -19.80 -41.01
CA LEU A 808 23.62 -20.91 -40.35
C LEU A 808 22.37 -21.38 -41.12
N GLY A 809 22.14 -20.88 -42.34
CA GLY A 809 21.04 -21.30 -43.21
C GLY A 809 19.74 -20.49 -43.05
N GLY A 810 19.83 -19.27 -42.53
CA GLY A 810 18.71 -18.32 -42.44
C GLY A 810 18.06 -18.24 -41.06
N PRO A 811 17.15 -17.26 -40.86
CA PRO A 811 16.61 -16.88 -39.55
C PRO A 811 15.81 -17.98 -38.86
N GLU A 812 15.18 -18.90 -39.59
CA GLU A 812 14.44 -20.02 -39.00
C GLU A 812 15.34 -21.18 -38.53
N LYS A 813 16.54 -21.32 -39.11
CA LYS A 813 17.48 -22.43 -38.82
C LYS A 813 18.57 -22.03 -37.84
N ALA A 814 18.91 -20.74 -37.77
CA ALA A 814 19.91 -20.22 -36.85
C ALA A 814 19.41 -20.25 -35.40
N THR A 815 20.14 -20.89 -34.49
CA THR A 815 19.79 -20.93 -33.05
C THR A 815 20.62 -19.95 -32.23
N PRO A 816 20.10 -19.37 -31.13
CA PRO A 816 20.83 -18.39 -30.32
C PRO A 816 22.19 -18.90 -29.78
N LYS A 817 22.31 -20.20 -29.47
CA LYS A 817 23.59 -20.82 -29.07
C LYS A 817 24.59 -20.89 -30.22
N ALA A 818 24.14 -21.27 -31.43
CA ALA A 818 24.99 -21.36 -32.60
C ALA A 818 25.46 -19.98 -33.09
N ILE A 819 24.56 -18.98 -33.08
CA ILE A 819 24.88 -17.60 -33.42
C ILE A 819 25.89 -17.03 -32.42
N LEU A 820 25.63 -17.13 -31.11
CA LEU A 820 26.56 -16.63 -30.08
C LEU A 820 27.95 -17.28 -30.20
N LYS A 821 28.01 -18.58 -30.52
CA LYS A 821 29.27 -19.30 -30.72
C LYS A 821 30.02 -18.85 -31.98
N LEU A 822 29.32 -18.49 -33.06
CA LEU A 822 29.93 -17.97 -34.30
C LEU A 822 30.31 -16.49 -34.23
N MET A 823 29.67 -15.70 -33.37
CA MET A 823 30.01 -14.30 -33.14
C MET A 823 31.29 -14.13 -32.30
N GLU A 824 31.70 -15.15 -31.53
CA GLU A 824 32.95 -15.18 -30.73
C GLU A 824 33.17 -13.95 -29.82
N THR A 825 32.10 -13.27 -29.38
CA THR A 825 32.21 -12.10 -28.49
C THR A 825 32.01 -12.45 -27.01
N ASN A 826 32.85 -11.90 -26.14
CA ASN A 826 32.71 -12.02 -24.68
C ASN A 826 31.67 -11.07 -24.06
N LEU A 827 31.06 -10.20 -24.87
CA LEU A 827 30.11 -9.18 -24.41
C LEU A 827 28.66 -9.67 -24.45
N LEU A 828 28.28 -10.42 -25.49
CA LEU A 828 26.90 -10.90 -25.63
C LEU A 828 26.61 -12.12 -24.76
N THR A 829 25.37 -12.20 -24.29
CA THR A 829 24.83 -13.40 -23.63
C THR A 829 23.81 -14.05 -24.53
N ILE A 830 23.49 -15.33 -24.27
CA ILE A 830 22.48 -16.07 -25.02
C ILE A 830 21.11 -15.37 -25.03
N PHE A 831 20.75 -14.68 -23.93
CA PHE A 831 19.50 -13.92 -23.83
C PHE A 831 19.46 -12.71 -24.76
N HIS A 832 20.57 -11.97 -24.88
CA HIS A 832 20.67 -10.86 -25.84
C HIS A 832 20.50 -11.35 -27.28
N VAL A 833 21.17 -12.45 -27.65
CA VAL A 833 21.08 -13.05 -29.00
C VAL A 833 19.69 -13.65 -29.27
N LYS A 834 19.07 -14.29 -28.28
CA LYS A 834 17.69 -14.84 -28.39
C LYS A 834 16.66 -13.74 -28.64
N SER A 835 16.70 -12.67 -27.85
CA SER A 835 15.77 -11.55 -27.99
C SER A 835 15.93 -10.83 -29.34
N HIS A 836 17.17 -10.65 -29.82
CA HIS A 836 17.43 -10.01 -31.11
C HIS A 836 17.05 -10.88 -32.30
N LEU A 837 17.29 -12.20 -32.23
CA LEU A 837 16.84 -13.15 -33.25
C LEU A 837 15.32 -13.19 -33.37
N GLN A 838 14.61 -13.25 -32.25
CA GLN A 838 13.15 -13.21 -32.23
C GLN A 838 12.63 -11.93 -32.90
N LYS A 839 13.21 -10.76 -32.56
CA LYS A 839 12.84 -9.49 -33.18
C LYS A 839 13.15 -9.45 -34.69
N TYR A 840 14.30 -9.98 -35.11
CA TYR A 840 14.70 -10.08 -36.52
C TYR A 840 13.75 -10.98 -37.34
N GLN A 841 13.32 -12.12 -36.79
CA GLN A 841 12.31 -12.99 -37.38
C GLN A 841 10.95 -12.26 -37.55
N THR A 842 10.51 -11.49 -36.55
CA THR A 842 9.27 -10.70 -36.62
C THR A 842 9.35 -9.57 -37.64
N THR A 843 10.51 -8.91 -37.82
CA THR A 843 10.66 -7.85 -38.83
C THR A 843 10.62 -8.40 -40.25
N LEU A 844 11.20 -9.58 -40.51
CA LEU A 844 11.15 -10.22 -41.84
C LEU A 844 9.75 -10.69 -42.21
N SER A 845 9.00 -11.27 -41.26
CA SER A 845 7.61 -11.69 -41.48
C SER A 845 6.63 -10.51 -41.61
N GLY A 846 7.00 -9.30 -41.15
CA GLY A 846 6.29 -8.07 -41.46
C GLY A 846 6.53 -7.55 -42.89
N ALA A 847 7.74 -7.75 -43.44
CA ALA A 847 8.12 -7.23 -44.74
C ALA A 847 7.36 -7.91 -45.91
N GLU A 848 7.08 -9.22 -45.80
CA GLU A 848 6.31 -9.97 -46.81
C GLU A 848 4.84 -9.51 -46.96
N SER A 849 4.34 -8.64 -46.07
CA SER A 849 2.96 -8.13 -46.09
C SER A 849 2.77 -6.79 -46.81
N VAL A 850 3.83 -6.17 -47.34
CA VAL A 850 3.79 -4.79 -47.87
C VAL A 850 4.00 -4.69 -49.39
N ASP A 851 4.64 -5.67 -50.05
CA ASP A 851 4.86 -5.69 -51.51
C ASP A 851 3.59 -6.08 -52.34
N GLY A 852 2.42 -5.64 -51.88
CA GLY A 852 1.10 -5.93 -52.47
C GLY A 852 0.43 -4.76 -53.20
N ILE A 853 1.03 -3.56 -53.23
CA ILE A 853 0.45 -2.38 -53.90
C ILE A 853 1.53 -1.68 -54.72
N SER A 854 1.43 -1.78 -56.05
CA SER A 854 2.32 -1.12 -57.00
C SER A 854 1.90 0.33 -57.25
N CYS A 855 2.78 1.31 -56.96
CA CYS A 855 3.43 2.18 -57.95
C CYS A 855 4.39 3.17 -57.29
#